data_AF-A0A841Z0C9-F1
#
_entry.id   AF-A0A841Z0C9-F1
#
_cell.length_a   1.000
_cell.length_b   1.000
_cell.length_c   1.000
_cell.angle_alpha   90.00
_cell.angle_beta   90.00
_cell.angle_gamma   90.00
#
_symmetry.space_group_name_H-M   'P 1'
#
loop_
_entity.id
_entity.type
_entity.pdbx_description
1 polymer ?
#
loop_
_entity_poly.entity_id
_entity_poly.type
_entity_poly.pdbx_seq_one_letter_code
_entity_poly.pdbx_strand_id
1 'polypeptide(L)'
;MLLVMIAIAMIVSTIPAYEPHAEQDVPPAETTVEGATEKTGDVEEQVEKEQQDPQVTAVEGTETPSVKEDGDWKDPYYDTVRRTRSVAPEKPEKATIKTVSNGVGTGTGAMNLSWKAMPGATGYKVIIGNGYNYEYFSVGNVTSWTTKGKGIFPTKAELDKGLYRFHTDGKGTEFTNDPTQLYENTFKAGTTWTLRGQKKYIVRILAIYSSGDGPTSDITEAVMPPETLPAKPEKSVIKTTSSGAGTGTGHMDISWQAVSGAIDYKVVISNGYNYEYFNTGNVTSWSTKGKKIFPTQAEIANKQYKFHQDGKGVEFASDPRALYENGYQAGSTFGLRNQEKYIVRILAVYPWGDGPTSDITDATMPIEQMAKPTVTSHRSENDENTGYLNVNWAPVTDAISYKIGIFNGYNYDYIDVGKITNWTTKGKKLWATDEDLASGRYQLHTDGSGSELAMDPSATYQVAFDAKKGTDYSDRFVYYTRVIAVFVDSQTPVSEATTLAMPYQDIDIFGIDGYRFDDQTGYVDLEWEPVEDAVGYKVWVFNGHNYRAINHFDQTEWSSLTRGIWPTDEDIASGKTDIDRDVFGEDLSMTPSKLYALKGTTYANADKFWFRVTAYSEEGQTIAISQVPSVSVDEFEQYVPAEFTEDDLVTFTEEELDGILATTTEEVERLQEESYDTSGLPEIDSDLIEGRILPFVIPAVAAVVIRIGSRYVVKQTLKNGVKKNITIKNGKLAGKSHPKTGVKFDAKGFPIFSKKAQMTLPNSLLKSSNTKQFKEANAYLKKKINSGEISKSNFTANQLKDIQNGFTPRSMTWHHHQDRGKMQLVDTAIHKATGHTGGKAIWGTK
;
A
#
# COMPACT_ATOMS: atom_id res chain seq x y z
N MET A 1 -26.98 -12.98 30.90
CA MET A 1 -27.84 -11.98 30.22
C MET A 1 -27.19 -10.63 30.42
N LEU A 2 -26.96 -9.90 29.32
CA LEU A 2 -26.16 -8.67 29.21
C LEU A 2 -24.63 -8.86 29.06
N LEU A 3 -24.19 -9.52 27.97
CA LEU A 3 -22.85 -9.39 27.37
C LEU A 3 -22.71 -10.22 26.07
N VAL A 4 -23.61 -10.02 25.10
CA VAL A 4 -23.44 -10.43 23.69
C VAL A 4 -24.38 -9.51 22.91
N MET A 5 -23.86 -8.54 22.13
CA MET A 5 -24.55 -7.77 21.06
C MET A 5 -23.76 -6.51 20.60
N ILE A 6 -22.43 -6.59 20.40
CA ILE A 6 -21.70 -5.60 19.57
C ILE A 6 -20.49 -6.32 18.94
N ALA A 7 -20.67 -7.00 17.81
CA ALA A 7 -19.56 -7.51 16.99
C ALA A 7 -20.01 -7.99 15.60
N ILE A 8 -20.87 -7.27 14.87
CA ILE A 8 -21.04 -7.48 13.41
C ILE A 8 -21.33 -6.11 12.77
N ALA A 9 -20.30 -5.48 12.22
CA ALA A 9 -20.36 -4.47 11.13
C ALA A 9 -19.01 -3.74 10.99
N MET A 10 -17.92 -4.45 10.67
CA MET A 10 -16.72 -3.86 10.06
C MET A 10 -15.96 -4.95 9.31
N ILE A 11 -16.40 -5.28 8.09
CA ILE A 11 -15.48 -5.76 7.05
C ILE A 11 -15.26 -4.57 6.14
N VAL A 12 -14.34 -3.70 6.55
CA VAL A 12 -13.81 -2.64 5.71
C VAL A 12 -12.84 -3.30 4.73
N SER A 13 -13.18 -3.25 3.44
CA SER A 13 -12.29 -3.28 2.27
C SER A 13 -10.98 -4.08 2.42
N THR A 14 -10.98 -5.36 2.04
CA THR A 14 -9.73 -6.12 1.78
C THR A 14 -9.10 -5.81 0.41
N ILE A 15 -9.66 -4.84 -0.32
CA ILE A 15 -9.12 -4.34 -1.59
C ILE A 15 -8.46 -2.99 -1.31
N PRO A 16 -7.15 -2.79 -1.57
CA PRO A 16 -6.59 -1.45 -1.61
C PRO A 16 -7.29 -0.69 -2.73
N ALA A 17 -8.09 0.32 -2.39
CA ALA A 17 -8.51 1.30 -3.38
C ALA A 17 -7.23 1.96 -3.90
N TYR A 18 -6.96 1.85 -5.20
CA TYR A 18 -5.97 2.70 -5.85
C TYR A 18 -6.32 4.14 -5.49
N GLU A 19 -5.42 4.82 -4.76
CA GLU A 19 -5.68 6.19 -4.36
C GLU A 19 -5.75 7.06 -5.62
N PRO A 20 -6.67 8.03 -5.69
CA PRO A 20 -6.65 9.01 -6.75
C PRO A 20 -5.39 9.86 -6.60
N HIS A 21 -4.34 9.48 -7.33
CA HIS A 21 -3.24 10.36 -7.68
C HIS A 21 -3.79 11.35 -8.70
N ALA A 22 -4.46 12.40 -8.21
CA ALA A 22 -4.56 13.61 -8.99
C ALA A 22 -3.12 14.00 -9.36
N GLU A 23 -2.84 14.24 -10.65
CA GLU A 23 -1.65 15.00 -11.05
C GLU A 23 -1.70 16.32 -10.29
N GLN A 24 -1.01 16.36 -9.14
CA GLN A 24 -0.70 17.60 -8.46
C GLN A 24 0.55 18.12 -9.14
N ASP A 25 0.42 19.25 -9.84
CA ASP A 25 1.52 20.14 -10.22
C ASP A 25 2.22 20.77 -8.99
N VAL A 26 2.22 20.08 -7.84
CA VAL A 26 2.99 20.45 -6.66
C VAL A 26 3.75 19.21 -6.22
N PRO A 27 5.04 19.07 -6.58
CA PRO A 27 5.86 18.00 -6.06
C PRO A 27 5.90 18.06 -4.53
N PRO A 28 6.16 16.93 -3.83
CA PRO A 28 6.51 16.99 -2.41
C PRO A 28 7.59 18.07 -2.23
N ALA A 29 7.41 18.94 -1.23
CA ALA A 29 8.30 20.07 -1.00
C ALA A 29 9.69 19.57 -0.59
N GLU A 30 10.51 19.21 -1.59
CA GLU A 30 11.94 19.04 -1.45
C GLU A 30 12.56 20.43 -1.55
N THR A 31 12.85 21.04 -0.41
CA THR A 31 13.62 22.28 -0.38
C THR A 31 15.09 21.94 -0.54
N THR A 32 15.60 22.07 -1.77
CA THR A 32 17.03 22.15 -2.04
C THR A 32 17.43 23.62 -1.95
N VAL A 33 18.22 23.97 -0.95
CA VAL A 33 18.77 25.34 -0.83
C VAL A 33 20.10 25.38 -1.57
N GLU A 34 20.10 25.92 -2.79
CA GLU A 34 21.33 26.34 -3.49
C GLU A 34 21.57 27.83 -3.25
N GLY A 35 22.79 28.18 -2.80
CA GLY A 35 23.12 29.52 -2.34
C GLY A 35 23.08 30.57 -3.46
N ALA A 36 22.20 31.57 -3.31
CA ALA A 36 22.31 32.83 -4.02
C ALA A 36 23.38 33.72 -3.35
N THR A 37 24.22 34.36 -4.17
CA THR A 37 25.22 35.34 -3.76
C THR A 37 24.55 36.69 -3.48
N GLU A 38 24.60 37.15 -2.23
CA GLU A 38 24.28 38.55 -1.90
C GLU A 38 25.43 39.27 -1.17
N LYS A 39 25.46 40.58 -1.44
CA LYS A 39 26.56 41.50 -1.29
C LYS A 39 26.88 41.84 0.16
N THR A 40 28.17 42.07 0.36
CA THR A 40 28.84 42.66 1.52
C THR A 40 28.14 43.90 2.06
N GLY A 41 27.79 43.86 3.35
CA GLY A 41 27.57 45.01 4.20
C GLY A 41 28.46 44.87 5.44
N ASP A 42 29.36 45.83 5.63
CA ASP A 42 30.36 45.87 6.70
C ASP A 42 29.71 45.91 8.09
N VAL A 43 30.18 45.06 9.01
CA VAL A 43 30.04 45.25 10.45
C VAL A 43 31.36 44.88 11.11
N GLU A 44 31.96 45.88 11.76
CA GLU A 44 33.24 45.83 12.46
C GLU A 44 33.22 44.87 13.66
N GLU A 45 34.22 43.99 13.73
CA GLU A 45 34.49 43.07 14.83
C GLU A 45 35.28 43.81 15.93
N GLN A 46 34.66 44.03 17.10
CA GLN A 46 35.34 44.58 18.27
C GLN A 46 36.16 43.50 18.99
N VAL A 47 37.45 43.78 19.14
CA VAL A 47 38.45 42.96 19.84
C VAL A 47 38.31 43.18 21.35
N GLU A 48 37.97 42.12 22.09
CA GLU A 48 37.90 42.15 23.56
C GLU A 48 39.25 41.72 24.18
N LYS A 49 39.72 42.52 25.14
CA LYS A 49 40.99 42.37 25.87
C LYS A 49 40.79 41.51 27.12
N GLU A 50 41.71 40.58 27.37
CA GLU A 50 41.87 39.87 28.65
C GLU A 50 42.18 40.85 29.80
N GLN A 51 41.44 40.74 30.90
CA GLN A 51 41.80 41.32 32.19
C GLN A 51 41.58 40.31 33.32
N GLN A 52 42.50 40.40 34.29
CA GLN A 52 42.79 39.50 35.40
C GLN A 52 41.66 39.37 36.43
N ASP A 53 41.55 38.19 37.03
CA ASP A 53 40.70 37.87 38.18
C ASP A 53 41.50 37.98 39.50
N PRO A 54 40.95 38.53 40.60
CA PRO A 54 41.63 38.58 41.90
C PRO A 54 41.29 37.41 42.83
N GLN A 55 42.21 37.16 43.74
CA GLN A 55 42.19 36.15 44.81
C GLN A 55 40.91 36.12 45.67
N VAL A 56 40.52 34.92 46.12
CA VAL A 56 39.74 34.74 47.36
C VAL A 56 40.30 33.58 48.19
N THR A 57 40.43 33.85 49.49
CA THR A 57 41.01 33.07 50.59
C THR A 57 40.02 32.08 51.25
N ALA A 58 40.58 31.14 52.01
CA ALA A 58 40.00 29.97 52.66
C ALA A 58 38.95 30.20 53.76
N VAL A 59 38.15 29.17 54.05
CA VAL A 59 37.57 28.88 55.38
C VAL A 59 37.50 27.36 55.63
N GLU A 60 38.00 26.92 56.79
CA GLU A 60 37.99 25.55 57.33
C GLU A 60 36.70 25.21 58.11
N GLY A 61 36.36 23.91 58.16
CA GLY A 61 36.10 23.18 59.41
C GLY A 61 34.65 22.84 59.79
N THR A 62 34.31 21.56 59.90
CA THR A 62 34.10 20.81 61.19
C THR A 62 33.41 19.44 61.00
N GLU A 63 33.76 18.48 61.88
CA GLU A 63 33.42 17.05 61.86
C GLU A 63 32.24 16.63 62.77
N THR A 64 31.51 15.56 62.35
CA THR A 64 30.82 14.45 63.10
C THR A 64 29.55 14.74 63.96
N PRO A 65 28.64 13.75 64.27
CA PRO A 65 28.77 12.26 64.25
C PRO A 65 27.55 11.44 63.70
N SER A 66 27.66 10.10 63.81
CA SER A 66 26.86 9.00 63.23
C SER A 66 25.70 8.46 64.10
N VAL A 67 24.60 7.92 63.52
CA VAL A 67 23.71 6.85 64.08
C VAL A 67 23.05 6.01 62.94
N LYS A 68 22.87 4.70 63.17
CA LYS A 68 22.24 3.64 62.32
C LYS A 68 20.93 3.11 62.94
N GLU A 69 20.01 2.61 62.09
CA GLU A 69 19.06 1.46 62.18
C GLU A 69 17.89 1.73 61.19
N ASP A 70 17.27 0.85 60.39
CA ASP A 70 17.41 -0.57 60.02
C ASP A 70 16.53 -0.85 58.77
N GLY A 71 16.94 -1.78 57.87
CA GLY A 71 16.03 -2.52 56.98
C GLY A 71 16.08 -2.33 55.45
N ASP A 72 17.16 -2.80 54.80
CA ASP A 72 17.21 -3.62 53.55
C ASP A 72 16.51 -3.13 52.23
N TRP A 73 17.12 -3.00 51.02
CA TRP A 73 18.30 -3.61 50.34
C TRP A 73 18.86 -2.78 49.15
N LYS A 74 20.19 -2.94 48.87
CA LYS A 74 20.93 -3.02 47.55
C LYS A 74 22.17 -2.09 47.34
N ASP A 75 23.37 -2.72 47.45
CA ASP A 75 24.62 -2.75 46.60
C ASP A 75 25.08 -1.48 45.81
N PRO A 76 26.40 -1.08 45.70
CA PRO A 76 27.60 -1.94 45.62
C PRO A 76 28.91 -1.42 46.26
N TYR A 77 29.45 -2.23 47.18
CA TYR A 77 30.84 -2.16 47.68
C TYR A 77 31.41 -3.59 47.78
N TYR A 78 31.52 -4.27 46.63
CA TYR A 78 32.56 -5.27 46.43
C TYR A 78 33.83 -4.50 46.05
N ASP A 79 35.03 -4.70 46.57
CA ASP A 79 35.56 -5.73 47.45
C ASP A 79 37.00 -5.25 47.76
N THR A 80 37.32 -4.97 49.02
CA THR A 80 38.72 -4.89 49.46
C THR A 80 38.93 -5.93 50.52
N VAL A 81 39.45 -7.11 50.17
CA VAL A 81 40.77 -7.59 50.61
C VAL A 81 41.25 -8.72 49.67
N ARG A 82 42.08 -8.37 48.68
CA ARG A 82 43.15 -9.27 48.22
C ARG A 82 44.48 -8.69 48.66
N ARG A 83 45.06 -9.27 49.72
CA ARG A 83 46.46 -9.04 50.06
C ARG A 83 47.35 -9.57 48.92
N THR A 84 48.26 -8.70 48.52
CA THR A 84 49.59 -8.99 47.94
C THR A 84 49.62 -9.81 46.65
N ARG A 85 49.32 -9.14 45.54
CA ARG A 85 50.21 -9.16 44.37
C ARG A 85 50.65 -7.73 44.11
N SER A 86 51.93 -7.53 43.90
CA SER A 86 52.52 -6.28 43.40
C SER A 86 51.71 -5.78 42.20
N VAL A 87 50.83 -4.79 42.41
CA VAL A 87 50.12 -4.09 41.35
C VAL A 87 51.19 -3.29 40.61
N ALA A 88 51.42 -3.62 39.34
CA ALA A 88 52.27 -2.80 38.50
C ALA A 88 51.73 -1.36 38.54
N PRO A 89 52.57 -0.34 38.78
CA PRO A 89 52.10 1.03 38.85
C PRO A 89 51.28 1.35 37.60
N GLU A 90 50.11 1.98 37.78
CA GLU A 90 49.23 2.34 36.68
C GLU A 90 49.99 3.31 35.76
N LYS A 91 50.03 3.02 34.45
CA LYS A 91 50.73 3.87 33.48
C LYS A 91 49.82 5.04 33.08
N PRO A 92 50.38 6.23 32.80
CA PRO A 92 49.58 7.33 32.28
C PRO A 92 48.87 6.97 30.97
N GLU A 93 47.66 7.50 30.79
CA GLU A 93 46.96 7.48 29.50
C GLU A 93 47.78 8.25 28.44
N LYS A 94 47.49 8.02 27.15
CA LYS A 94 48.11 8.78 26.07
C LYS A 94 47.84 10.29 26.24
N ALA A 95 48.87 11.11 26.07
CA ALA A 95 48.69 12.55 26.03
C ALA A 95 47.83 12.96 24.82
N THR A 96 47.03 14.00 24.99
CA THR A 96 46.45 14.76 23.88
C THR A 96 47.49 15.75 23.39
N ILE A 97 47.79 15.76 22.09
CA ILE A 97 48.77 16.68 21.49
C ILE A 97 48.07 17.54 20.45
N LYS A 98 48.11 18.86 20.63
CA LYS A 98 47.71 19.85 19.63
C LYS A 98 48.95 20.50 19.05
N THR A 99 49.20 20.31 17.76
CA THR A 99 50.31 20.92 17.04
C THR A 99 49.90 22.22 16.38
N VAL A 100 50.75 23.24 16.46
CA VAL A 100 50.52 24.55 15.86
C VAL A 100 51.69 24.95 14.97
N SER A 101 51.41 25.61 13.86
CA SER A 101 52.43 26.21 12.99
C SER A 101 52.93 27.51 13.59
N ASN A 102 54.21 27.82 13.45
CA ASN A 102 54.78 29.11 13.84
C ASN A 102 54.59 30.19 12.76
N GLY A 103 53.91 29.87 11.65
CA GLY A 103 53.56 30.80 10.59
C GLY A 103 54.38 30.62 9.32
N VAL A 104 53.95 31.32 8.27
CA VAL A 104 54.54 31.25 6.92
C VAL A 104 56.01 31.65 6.94
N GLY A 105 56.86 30.86 6.28
CA GLY A 105 58.29 31.10 6.14
C GLY A 105 59.14 30.63 7.33
N THR A 106 58.53 30.04 8.37
CA THR A 106 59.27 29.60 9.57
C THR A 106 59.76 28.17 9.52
N GLY A 107 59.16 27.28 8.72
CA GLY A 107 59.48 25.85 8.66
C GLY A 107 59.21 25.08 9.95
N THR A 108 58.58 25.69 10.95
CA THR A 108 58.55 25.15 12.31
C THR A 108 57.17 25.22 12.96
N GLY A 109 57.01 24.50 14.05
CA GLY A 109 55.81 24.47 14.87
C GLY A 109 56.09 24.04 16.30
N ALA A 110 55.04 23.97 17.10
CA ALA A 110 55.10 23.56 18.49
C ALA A 110 54.04 22.50 18.82
N MET A 111 54.38 21.59 19.73
CA MET A 111 53.45 20.64 20.33
C MET A 111 52.96 21.19 21.67
N ASN A 112 51.64 21.32 21.82
CA ASN A 112 50.97 21.59 23.09
C ASN A 112 50.37 20.29 23.61
N LEU A 113 50.88 19.81 24.72
CA LEU A 113 50.53 18.52 25.31
C LEU A 113 49.66 18.70 26.54
N SER A 114 48.66 17.85 26.70
CA SER A 114 47.90 17.71 27.94
C SER A 114 47.65 16.24 28.25
N TRP A 115 47.61 15.90 29.55
CA TRP A 115 47.36 14.53 30.01
C TRP A 115 46.61 14.55 31.35
N LYS A 116 45.97 13.43 31.66
CA LYS A 116 45.26 13.25 32.93
C LYS A 116 46.26 13.12 34.09
N ALA A 117 45.94 13.74 35.22
CA ALA A 117 46.75 13.62 36.43
C ALA A 117 46.73 12.17 36.95
N MET A 118 47.91 11.66 37.29
CA MET A 118 48.07 10.37 37.97
C MET A 118 47.98 10.57 39.49
N PRO A 119 47.13 9.79 40.19
CA PRO A 119 47.03 9.85 41.65
C PRO A 119 48.39 9.63 42.33
N GLY A 120 48.79 10.55 43.21
CA GLY A 120 50.04 10.44 43.97
C GLY A 120 51.33 10.84 43.23
N ALA A 121 51.25 11.26 41.97
CA ALA A 121 52.41 11.75 41.24
C ALA A 121 52.91 13.09 41.80
N THR A 122 54.23 13.19 41.98
CA THR A 122 54.93 14.40 42.46
C THR A 122 55.53 15.22 41.31
N GLY A 123 55.49 14.71 40.08
CA GLY A 123 55.98 15.39 38.88
C GLY A 123 55.80 14.55 37.62
N TYR A 124 56.16 15.10 36.47
CA TYR A 124 56.10 14.40 35.19
C TYR A 124 57.37 14.62 34.35
N LYS A 125 57.63 13.67 33.45
CA LYS A 125 58.55 13.82 32.33
C LYS A 125 57.81 13.69 31.00
N VAL A 126 58.13 14.58 30.07
CA VAL A 126 57.76 14.44 28.66
C VAL A 126 58.90 13.76 27.93
N ILE A 127 58.61 12.73 27.17
CA ILE A 127 59.59 11.87 26.51
C ILE A 127 59.40 11.96 25.01
N ILE A 128 60.38 12.49 24.27
CA ILE A 128 60.27 12.70 22.82
C ILE A 128 61.34 11.86 22.11
N GLY A 129 60.92 11.08 21.12
CA GLY A 129 61.85 10.27 20.31
C GLY A 129 62.55 11.12 19.24
N ASN A 130 63.88 11.04 19.16
CA ASN A 130 64.67 11.71 18.12
C ASN A 130 64.94 10.82 16.88
N GLY A 131 64.48 9.56 16.90
CA GLY A 131 64.72 8.57 15.85
C GLY A 131 65.86 7.58 16.13
N TYR A 132 66.65 7.81 17.17
CA TYR A 132 67.68 6.88 17.68
C TYR A 132 67.36 6.41 19.10
N ASN A 133 66.95 7.34 19.96
CA ASN A 133 66.55 7.11 21.35
C ASN A 133 65.46 8.10 21.78
N TYR A 134 65.02 7.96 23.02
CA TYR A 134 64.15 8.92 23.69
C TYR A 134 64.95 9.96 24.46
N GLU A 135 64.55 11.22 24.39
CA GLU A 135 65.02 12.32 25.23
C GLU A 135 63.97 12.65 26.30
N TYR A 136 64.41 12.97 27.52
CA TYR A 136 63.54 13.13 28.69
C TYR A 136 63.56 14.57 29.20
N PHE A 137 62.41 15.22 29.26
CA PHE A 137 62.24 16.58 29.74
C PHE A 137 61.42 16.58 31.03
N SER A 138 62.03 16.98 32.15
CA SER A 138 61.30 17.10 33.43
C SER A 138 60.45 18.37 33.43
N VAL A 139 59.15 18.26 33.67
CA VAL A 139 58.18 19.37 33.52
C VAL A 139 57.51 19.79 34.83
N GLY A 140 57.87 19.14 35.94
CA GLY A 140 57.26 19.40 37.26
C GLY A 140 55.88 18.76 37.40
N ASN A 141 55.14 19.13 38.46
CA ASN A 141 53.80 18.60 38.74
C ASN A 141 52.73 19.37 37.97
N VAL A 142 52.75 19.23 36.65
CA VAL A 142 51.78 19.83 35.73
C VAL A 142 51.11 18.76 34.88
N THR A 143 49.93 19.06 34.36
CA THR A 143 49.16 18.20 33.44
C THR A 143 49.16 18.71 32.00
N SER A 144 49.94 19.77 31.73
CA SER A 144 50.12 20.33 30.40
C SER A 144 51.52 20.90 30.22
N TRP A 145 52.08 20.80 29.01
CA TRP A 145 53.39 21.35 28.68
C TRP A 145 53.49 21.67 27.18
N THR A 146 54.33 22.64 26.81
CA THR A 146 54.54 23.05 25.42
C THR A 146 56.01 23.04 25.04
N THR A 147 56.29 22.64 23.80
CA THR A 147 57.64 22.79 23.21
C THR A 147 57.93 24.21 22.75
N LYS A 148 56.92 25.10 22.71
CA LYS A 148 57.09 26.46 22.21
C LYS A 148 58.08 27.25 23.05
N GLY A 149 59.06 27.87 22.40
CA GLY A 149 60.11 28.67 23.00
C GLY A 149 61.14 27.87 23.79
N LYS A 150 61.19 26.54 23.62
CA LYS A 150 62.09 25.67 24.39
C LYS A 150 63.42 25.35 23.72
N GLY A 151 63.57 25.69 22.43
CA GLY A 151 64.84 25.49 21.71
C GLY A 151 65.35 24.04 21.78
N ILE A 152 64.47 23.07 21.53
CA ILE A 152 64.74 21.63 21.72
C ILE A 152 65.31 21.00 20.44
N PHE A 153 64.87 21.45 19.27
CA PHE A 153 65.17 20.78 18.02
C PHE A 153 66.58 21.15 17.52
N PRO A 154 67.32 20.27 16.83
CA PRO A 154 68.66 20.62 16.34
C PRO A 154 68.56 21.72 15.28
N THR A 155 69.52 22.65 15.29
CA THR A 155 69.59 23.72 14.29
C THR A 155 69.86 23.15 12.89
N LYS A 156 69.52 23.90 11.84
CA LYS A 156 69.79 23.49 10.45
C LYS A 156 71.27 23.15 10.21
N ALA A 157 72.18 23.95 10.77
CA ALA A 157 73.62 23.73 10.66
C ALA A 157 74.09 22.44 11.37
N GLU A 158 73.41 22.02 12.44
CA GLU A 158 73.69 20.77 13.13
C GLU A 158 73.14 19.57 12.34
N LEU A 159 71.92 19.67 11.81
CA LEU A 159 71.34 18.65 10.94
C LEU A 159 72.19 18.42 9.68
N ASP A 160 72.71 19.49 9.06
CA ASP A 160 73.55 19.39 7.86
C ASP A 160 74.90 18.71 8.13
N LYS A 161 75.36 18.72 9.39
CA LYS A 161 76.53 17.97 9.86
C LYS A 161 76.22 16.52 10.24
N GLY A 162 74.98 16.06 10.04
CA GLY A 162 74.55 14.72 10.42
C GLY A 162 74.19 14.56 11.90
N LEU A 163 74.08 15.64 12.67
CA LEU A 163 73.67 15.58 14.07
C LEU A 163 72.15 15.40 14.19
N TYR A 164 71.70 14.81 15.29
CA TYR A 164 70.30 14.42 15.49
C TYR A 164 69.82 14.46 16.96
N ARG A 165 70.68 14.87 17.90
CA ARG A 165 70.32 14.90 19.32
C ARG A 165 69.51 16.15 19.64
N PHE A 166 68.43 15.99 20.39
CA PHE A 166 67.67 17.13 20.90
C PHE A 166 68.48 17.88 21.96
N HIS A 167 68.28 19.20 21.96
CA HIS A 167 68.86 20.11 22.94
C HIS A 167 68.03 20.09 24.22
N THR A 168 68.71 19.96 25.35
CA THR A 168 68.14 20.08 26.70
C THR A 168 68.58 21.37 27.39
N ASP A 169 69.49 22.12 26.77
CA ASP A 169 70.04 23.40 27.24
C ASP A 169 69.34 24.62 26.63
N GLY A 170 68.36 24.40 25.74
CA GLY A 170 67.58 25.45 25.08
C GLY A 170 68.29 26.16 23.93
N LYS A 171 69.44 25.67 23.45
CA LYS A 171 70.19 26.29 22.34
C LYS A 171 69.76 25.84 20.94
N GLY A 172 68.80 24.92 20.86
CA GLY A 172 68.22 24.46 19.62
C GLY A 172 67.20 25.43 19.03
N THR A 173 66.44 24.95 18.06
CA THR A 173 65.32 25.65 17.42
C THR A 173 63.97 25.09 17.89
N GLU A 174 62.89 25.71 17.39
CA GLU A 174 61.57 25.09 17.40
C GLU A 174 61.57 23.82 16.54
N PHE A 175 60.60 22.94 16.80
CA PHE A 175 60.44 21.69 16.04
C PHE A 175 60.11 21.99 14.59
N THR A 176 60.82 21.35 13.65
CA THR A 176 60.52 21.47 12.22
C THR A 176 59.18 20.82 11.88
N ASN A 177 58.50 21.35 10.86
CA ASN A 177 57.32 20.70 10.30
C ASN A 177 57.66 19.44 9.49
N ASP A 178 58.92 19.28 9.05
CA ASP A 178 59.42 18.10 8.34
C ASP A 178 60.65 17.49 9.05
N PRO A 179 60.46 16.47 9.91
CA PRO A 179 61.56 15.81 10.62
C PRO A 179 62.36 14.82 9.78
N THR A 180 62.10 14.67 8.49
CA THR A 180 62.72 13.61 7.68
C THR A 180 64.25 13.67 7.66
N GLN A 181 64.84 14.87 7.66
CA GLN A 181 66.30 15.04 7.73
C GLN A 181 66.87 14.56 9.08
N LEU A 182 66.17 14.80 10.20
CA LEU A 182 66.55 14.29 11.52
C LEU A 182 66.61 12.76 11.48
N TYR A 183 65.56 12.12 10.97
CA TYR A 183 65.47 10.67 10.93
C TYR A 183 66.44 10.04 9.92
N GLU A 184 66.74 10.70 8.80
CA GLU A 184 67.80 10.28 7.88
C GLU A 184 69.17 10.26 8.55
N ASN A 185 69.47 11.27 9.38
CA ASN A 185 70.71 11.32 10.15
C ASN A 185 70.79 10.17 11.17
N THR A 186 69.69 9.88 11.88
CA THR A 186 69.66 8.73 12.81
C THR A 186 69.80 7.38 12.11
N PHE A 187 69.26 7.25 10.90
CA PHE A 187 69.44 6.06 10.07
C PHE A 187 70.90 5.85 9.67
N LYS A 188 71.57 6.90 9.21
CA LYS A 188 73.01 6.87 8.90
C LYS A 188 73.86 6.56 10.14
N ALA A 189 73.39 6.93 11.33
CA ALA A 189 74.02 6.59 12.61
C ALA A 189 73.74 5.15 13.09
N GLY A 190 72.97 4.35 12.34
CA GLY A 190 72.69 2.95 12.64
C GLY A 190 71.52 2.71 13.60
N THR A 191 70.50 3.58 13.60
CA THR A 191 69.28 3.34 14.40
C THR A 191 68.56 2.05 13.99
N THR A 192 67.94 1.39 14.96
CA THR A 192 67.01 0.26 14.74
C THR A 192 65.55 0.71 14.65
N TRP A 193 65.27 2.01 14.82
CA TRP A 193 63.91 2.55 14.79
C TRP A 193 63.41 2.78 13.37
N THR A 194 62.12 2.51 13.15
CA THR A 194 61.47 2.61 11.83
C THR A 194 60.88 4.00 11.57
N LEU A 195 61.57 5.09 11.95
CA LEU A 195 61.11 6.47 11.74
C LEU A 195 61.67 7.13 10.46
N ARG A 196 62.59 6.48 9.75
CA ARG A 196 63.14 6.99 8.49
C ARG A 196 62.01 7.32 7.50
N GLY A 197 62.01 8.54 6.95
CA GLY A 197 61.00 9.01 6.00
C GLY A 197 59.64 9.40 6.61
N GLN A 198 59.46 9.25 7.93
CA GLN A 198 58.22 9.63 8.60
C GLN A 198 58.18 11.14 8.86
N LYS A 199 56.97 11.73 8.82
CA LYS A 199 56.72 13.15 9.13
C LYS A 199 56.10 13.38 10.51
N LYS A 200 56.07 12.34 11.35
CA LYS A 200 55.52 12.36 12.71
C LYS A 200 56.63 12.36 13.75
N TYR A 201 56.33 13.00 14.88
CA TYR A 201 57.02 12.84 16.15
C TYR A 201 56.30 11.82 17.00
N ILE A 202 57.02 11.24 17.96
CA ILE A 202 56.47 10.29 18.91
C ILE A 202 56.77 10.77 20.33
N VAL A 203 55.72 10.79 21.16
CA VAL A 203 55.78 11.34 22.50
C VAL A 203 55.16 10.36 23.50
N ARG A 204 55.73 10.33 24.71
CA ARG A 204 55.18 9.62 25.86
C ARG A 204 55.22 10.51 27.10
N ILE A 205 54.35 10.21 28.06
CA ILE A 205 54.34 10.83 29.39
C ILE A 205 54.77 9.81 30.42
N LEU A 206 55.59 10.23 31.38
CA LEU A 206 55.97 9.45 32.54
C LEU A 206 55.62 10.23 33.81
N ALA A 207 54.94 9.58 34.75
CA ALA A 207 54.68 10.12 36.07
C ALA A 207 55.86 9.82 37.01
N ILE A 208 56.26 10.80 37.81
CA ILE A 208 57.28 10.69 38.85
C ILE A 208 56.56 10.60 40.19
N TYR A 209 56.96 9.66 41.03
CA TYR A 209 56.46 9.48 42.39
C TYR A 209 57.58 9.71 43.40
N SER A 210 57.26 9.80 44.69
CA SER A 210 58.26 9.86 45.76
C SER A 210 59.21 8.65 45.77
N SER A 211 58.74 7.50 45.27
CA SER A 211 59.54 6.27 45.11
C SER A 211 60.39 6.24 43.83
N GLY A 212 60.28 7.24 42.95
CA GLY A 212 60.99 7.33 41.67
C GLY A 212 60.07 7.35 40.44
N ASP A 213 60.66 7.10 39.27
CA ASP A 213 59.96 7.11 37.98
C ASP A 213 58.96 5.94 37.87
N GLY A 214 57.72 6.26 37.49
CA GLY A 214 56.69 5.29 37.13
C GLY A 214 56.79 4.79 35.68
N PRO A 215 55.81 4.00 35.20
CA PRO A 215 55.78 3.52 33.83
C PRO A 215 55.43 4.66 32.85
N THR A 216 55.88 4.52 31.59
CA THR A 216 55.52 5.47 30.53
C THR A 216 54.13 5.16 29.96
N SER A 217 53.44 6.19 29.48
CA SER A 217 52.27 6.04 28.61
C SER A 217 52.59 5.27 27.33
N ASP A 218 51.55 4.86 26.62
CA ASP A 218 51.69 4.44 25.23
C ASP A 218 52.15 5.61 24.34
N ILE A 219 52.66 5.30 23.16
CA ILE A 219 53.10 6.31 22.18
C ILE A 219 51.88 7.11 21.69
N THR A 220 52.00 8.43 21.79
CA THR A 220 51.19 9.38 21.03
C THR A 220 52.02 9.88 19.85
N GLU A 221 51.44 9.81 18.65
CA GLU A 221 52.05 10.36 17.43
C GLU A 221 51.59 11.81 17.24
N ALA A 222 52.49 12.68 16.80
CA ALA A 222 52.19 14.08 16.52
C ALA A 222 52.74 14.47 15.15
N VAL A 223 51.88 14.98 14.27
CA VAL A 223 52.27 15.51 12.95
C VAL A 223 52.18 17.02 13.03
N MET A 224 53.22 17.72 12.61
CA MET A 224 53.16 19.19 12.56
C MET A 224 52.31 19.67 11.38
N PRO A 225 51.50 20.73 11.54
CA PRO A 225 50.76 21.30 10.44
C PRO A 225 51.70 21.93 9.40
N PRO A 226 51.25 22.03 8.14
CA PRO A 226 51.94 22.83 7.13
C PRO A 226 51.99 24.31 7.53
N GLU A 227 52.89 25.08 6.91
CA GLU A 227 53.00 26.52 7.14
C GLU A 227 51.73 27.29 6.72
N THR A 228 51.17 26.90 5.58
CA THR A 228 49.88 27.37 5.09
C THR A 228 48.84 26.30 5.38
N LEU A 229 47.90 26.62 6.27
CA LEU A 229 46.77 25.74 6.53
C LEU A 229 45.94 25.57 5.25
N PRO A 230 45.35 24.38 5.04
CA PRO A 230 44.41 24.16 3.95
C PRO A 230 43.25 25.16 3.99
N ALA A 231 42.70 25.45 2.80
CA ALA A 231 41.47 26.23 2.71
C ALA A 231 40.35 25.55 3.51
N LYS A 232 39.46 26.37 4.09
CA LYS A 232 38.25 25.84 4.74
C LYS A 232 37.38 25.10 3.73
N PRO A 233 36.66 24.04 4.13
CA PRO A 233 35.67 23.42 3.26
C PRO A 233 34.65 24.45 2.78
N GLU A 234 34.15 24.26 1.56
CA GLU A 234 33.02 25.04 1.06
C GLU A 234 31.74 24.74 1.86
N LYS A 235 30.70 25.56 1.66
CA LYS A 235 29.39 25.31 2.26
C LYS A 235 28.85 23.94 1.83
N SER A 236 28.28 23.20 2.78
CA SER A 236 27.58 21.96 2.46
C SER A 236 26.27 22.25 1.72
N VAL A 237 25.83 21.28 0.91
CA VAL A 237 24.47 21.19 0.36
C VAL A 237 23.66 20.29 1.29
N ILE A 238 22.49 20.75 1.73
CA ILE A 238 21.62 20.03 2.66
C ILE A 238 20.25 19.84 2.03
N LYS A 239 19.81 18.59 1.98
CA LYS A 239 18.44 18.21 1.65
C LYS A 239 17.73 17.78 2.93
N THR A 240 16.58 18.37 3.21
CA THR A 240 15.75 18.03 4.38
C THR A 240 14.52 17.24 3.97
N THR A 241 14.15 16.24 4.78
CA THR A 241 13.02 15.36 4.49
C THR A 241 12.20 15.13 5.77
N SER A 242 10.88 15.25 5.68
CA SER A 242 9.96 14.93 6.80
C SER A 242 9.93 13.42 7.05
N SER A 243 9.78 13.04 8.32
CA SER A 243 9.56 11.63 8.72
C SER A 243 8.11 11.16 8.49
N GLY A 244 7.25 12.01 7.95
CA GLY A 244 5.85 11.70 7.63
C GLY A 244 4.86 12.35 8.59
N ALA A 245 3.59 12.18 8.28
CA ALA A 245 2.48 12.84 8.97
C ALA A 245 2.31 12.38 10.43
N GLY A 246 2.11 13.34 11.34
CA GLY A 246 1.92 13.13 12.78
C GLY A 246 3.20 12.81 13.58
N THR A 247 4.38 12.86 12.97
CA THR A 247 5.67 12.64 13.62
C THR A 247 6.29 13.88 14.26
N GLY A 248 6.07 15.08 13.72
CA GLY A 248 6.74 16.31 14.17
C GLY A 248 8.26 16.33 13.94
N THR A 249 8.79 15.44 13.09
CA THR A 249 10.24 15.28 12.89
C THR A 249 10.66 15.13 11.42
N GLY A 250 11.96 15.26 11.17
CA GLY A 250 12.61 15.02 9.88
C GLY A 250 14.11 14.70 10.00
N HIS A 251 14.78 14.60 8.86
CA HIS A 251 16.22 14.34 8.77
C HIS A 251 16.90 15.22 7.71
N MET A 252 18.21 15.38 7.85
CA MET A 252 19.10 16.10 6.96
C MET A 252 20.04 15.13 6.25
N ASP A 253 20.07 15.17 4.92
CA ASP A 253 21.11 14.59 4.09
C ASP A 253 22.10 15.70 3.71
N ILE A 254 23.31 15.62 4.25
CA ILE A 254 24.33 16.67 4.18
C ILE A 254 25.45 16.17 3.26
N SER A 255 25.85 17.00 2.29
CA SER A 255 26.93 16.68 1.34
C SER A 255 27.86 17.87 1.14
N TRP A 256 29.13 17.61 0.84
CA TRP A 256 30.15 18.64 0.67
C TRP A 256 31.24 18.19 -0.30
N GLN A 257 32.04 19.15 -0.77
CA GLN A 257 33.21 18.87 -1.60
C GLN A 257 34.39 18.42 -0.74
N ALA A 258 35.14 17.43 -1.22
CA ALA A 258 36.35 16.98 -0.55
C ALA A 258 37.45 18.06 -0.62
N VAL A 259 38.14 18.27 0.51
CA VAL A 259 39.32 19.14 0.60
C VAL A 259 40.59 18.30 0.55
N SER A 260 41.58 18.73 -0.22
CA SER A 260 42.86 18.05 -0.36
C SER A 260 43.58 17.88 0.99
N GLY A 261 44.11 16.68 1.23
CA GLY A 261 44.87 16.34 2.45
C GLY A 261 44.01 15.96 3.65
N ALA A 262 42.68 16.11 3.59
CA ALA A 262 41.79 15.65 4.65
C ALA A 262 41.81 14.12 4.73
N ILE A 263 41.84 13.59 5.95
CA ILE A 263 41.82 12.15 6.26
C ILE A 263 40.51 11.70 6.91
N ASP A 264 39.69 12.65 7.35
CA ASP A 264 38.38 12.44 7.97
C ASP A 264 37.59 13.76 7.91
N TYR A 265 36.29 13.72 8.21
CA TYR A 265 35.42 14.88 8.36
C TYR A 265 34.56 14.77 9.62
N LYS A 266 34.08 15.94 10.07
CA LYS A 266 33.03 16.05 11.09
C LYS A 266 31.91 16.92 10.58
N VAL A 267 30.68 16.48 10.81
CA VAL A 267 29.50 17.33 10.69
C VAL A 267 29.31 18.05 12.01
N VAL A 268 29.15 19.37 11.94
CA VAL A 268 29.07 20.24 13.10
C VAL A 268 27.68 20.87 13.12
N ILE A 269 26.89 20.58 14.15
CA ILE A 269 25.50 21.05 14.26
C ILE A 269 25.36 21.86 15.54
N SER A 270 24.72 23.03 15.48
CA SER A 270 24.43 23.81 16.69
C SER A 270 23.23 23.24 17.43
N ASN A 271 23.36 23.12 18.75
CA ASN A 271 22.28 22.74 19.66
C ASN A 271 21.61 23.95 20.34
N GLY A 272 21.93 25.17 19.89
CA GLY A 272 21.43 26.41 20.49
C GLY A 272 22.31 26.99 21.60
N TYR A 273 23.18 26.19 22.23
CA TYR A 273 24.15 26.63 23.25
C TYR A 273 25.59 26.65 22.71
N ASN A 274 25.97 25.60 21.98
CA ASN A 274 27.27 25.44 21.36
C ASN A 274 27.15 24.61 20.08
N TYR A 275 28.28 24.41 19.41
CA TYR A 275 28.40 23.42 18.33
C TYR A 275 28.72 22.04 18.91
N GLU A 276 28.05 21.02 18.39
CA GLU A 276 28.38 19.61 18.62
C GLU A 276 28.94 18.99 17.34
N TYR A 277 29.86 18.02 17.53
CA TYR A 277 30.70 17.49 16.46
C TYR A 277 30.43 15.99 16.29
N PHE A 278 30.07 15.57 15.08
CA PHE A 278 29.77 14.19 14.72
C PHE A 278 30.79 13.69 13.71
N ASN A 279 31.59 12.69 14.09
CA ASN A 279 32.57 12.09 13.18
C ASN A 279 31.86 11.34 12.05
N THR A 280 32.29 11.55 10.81
CA THR A 280 31.65 10.92 9.64
C THR A 280 32.50 9.86 8.97
N GLY A 281 33.81 9.82 9.25
CA GLY A 281 34.76 9.10 8.42
C GLY A 281 35.16 9.94 7.20
N ASN A 282 36.09 9.40 6.41
CA ASN A 282 36.53 10.00 5.14
C ASN A 282 35.48 9.85 4.03
N VAL A 283 34.35 10.51 4.21
CA VAL A 283 33.22 10.56 3.30
C VAL A 283 32.91 12.03 2.97
N THR A 284 32.16 12.24 1.90
CA THR A 284 31.69 13.57 1.46
C THR A 284 30.18 13.75 1.58
N SER A 285 29.51 12.78 2.21
CA SER A 285 28.10 12.86 2.53
C SER A 285 27.80 12.12 3.83
N TRP A 286 26.81 12.64 4.57
CA TRP A 286 26.37 12.08 5.84
C TRP A 286 24.91 12.43 6.09
N SER A 287 24.16 11.47 6.62
CA SER A 287 22.73 11.63 6.91
C SER A 287 22.46 11.52 8.40
N THR A 288 21.57 12.37 8.91
CA THR A 288 21.05 12.24 10.28
C THR A 288 20.01 11.14 10.42
N LYS A 289 19.50 10.59 9.30
CA LYS A 289 18.41 9.62 9.27
C LYS A 289 18.75 8.38 10.09
N GLY A 290 17.88 8.05 11.04
CA GLY A 290 18.02 6.86 11.89
C GLY A 290 19.13 6.97 12.92
N LYS A 291 19.82 8.12 13.02
CA LYS A 291 20.90 8.33 14.00
C LYS A 291 20.37 8.64 15.39
N LYS A 292 19.12 9.09 15.50
CA LYS A 292 18.44 9.34 16.78
C LYS A 292 19.27 10.22 17.72
N ILE A 293 19.75 11.34 17.20
CA ILE A 293 20.64 12.26 17.92
C ILE A 293 19.92 13.46 18.53
N PHE A 294 18.67 13.71 18.16
CA PHE A 294 17.90 14.82 18.73
C PHE A 294 17.31 14.43 20.10
N PRO A 295 17.21 15.34 21.10
CA PRO A 295 16.63 15.00 22.40
C PRO A 295 15.17 14.57 22.27
N THR A 296 14.74 13.62 23.08
CA THR A 296 13.34 13.19 23.13
C THR A 296 12.42 14.33 23.60
N GLN A 297 11.12 14.23 23.32
CA GLN A 297 10.14 15.22 23.77
C GLN A 297 10.13 15.41 25.29
N ALA A 298 10.34 14.33 26.05
CA ALA A 298 10.44 14.38 27.51
C ALA A 298 11.71 15.14 27.97
N GLU A 299 12.83 14.97 27.27
CA GLU A 299 14.09 15.67 27.56
C GLU A 299 14.00 17.15 27.21
N ILE A 300 13.39 17.50 26.07
CA ILE A 300 13.08 18.89 25.71
C ILE A 300 12.18 19.53 26.77
N ALA A 301 11.14 18.83 27.24
CA ALA A 301 10.27 19.33 28.32
C ALA A 301 11.05 19.57 29.63
N ASN A 302 12.05 18.73 29.91
CA ASN A 302 12.97 18.85 31.05
C ASN A 302 14.13 19.84 30.80
N LYS A 303 13.98 20.77 29.85
CA LYS A 303 14.94 21.84 29.54
C LYS A 303 16.29 21.33 29.04
N GLN A 304 16.36 20.11 28.52
CA GLN A 304 17.57 19.59 27.89
C GLN A 304 17.68 20.09 26.45
N TYR A 305 18.92 20.22 25.99
CA TYR A 305 19.26 20.74 24.66
C TYR A 305 20.44 20.03 24.01
N LYS A 306 21.10 19.08 24.69
CA LYS A 306 22.30 18.40 24.16
C LYS A 306 21.90 17.26 23.24
N PHE A 307 22.59 17.11 22.12
CA PHE A 307 22.36 15.98 21.22
C PHE A 307 22.87 14.66 21.83
N HIS A 308 22.20 13.58 21.48
CA HIS A 308 22.61 12.23 21.83
C HIS A 308 23.78 11.77 20.95
N GLN A 309 24.74 11.10 21.58
CA GLN A 309 25.84 10.39 20.91
C GLN A 309 25.66 8.86 21.00
N ASP A 310 24.68 8.39 21.77
CA ASP A 310 24.40 6.98 22.04
C ASP A 310 23.23 6.41 21.22
N GLY A 311 22.62 7.23 20.36
CA GLY A 311 21.50 6.84 19.49
C GLY A 311 20.18 6.61 20.22
N LYS A 312 20.03 7.10 21.46
CA LYS A 312 18.79 6.95 22.26
C LYS A 312 17.79 8.11 22.11
N GLY A 313 18.13 9.12 21.33
CA GLY A 313 17.24 10.23 21.04
C GLY A 313 16.18 9.90 19.99
N VAL A 314 15.76 10.92 19.26
CA VAL A 314 14.80 10.87 18.16
C VAL A 314 15.36 11.54 16.90
N GLU A 315 14.60 11.48 15.81
CA GLU A 315 14.86 12.29 14.61
C GLU A 315 14.73 13.79 14.93
N PHE A 316 15.29 14.65 14.10
CA PHE A 316 15.28 16.09 14.35
C PHE A 316 13.86 16.64 14.35
N ALA A 317 13.54 17.51 15.32
CA ALA A 317 12.25 18.19 15.32
C ALA A 317 12.08 19.06 14.06
N SER A 318 10.87 19.13 13.52
CA SER A 318 10.55 20.04 12.40
C SER A 318 10.70 21.51 12.81
N ASP A 319 10.57 21.81 14.09
CA ASP A 319 10.78 23.14 14.67
C ASP A 319 11.84 23.11 15.78
N PRO A 320 13.03 23.69 15.58
CA PRO A 320 14.10 23.73 16.58
C PRO A 320 13.89 24.74 17.72
N ARG A 321 12.87 25.61 17.67
CA ARG A 321 12.75 26.73 18.62
C ARG A 321 12.72 26.27 20.08
N ALA A 322 12.12 25.12 20.38
CA ALA A 322 12.12 24.55 21.73
C ALA A 322 13.52 24.13 22.21
N LEU A 323 14.35 23.55 21.33
CA LEU A 323 15.74 23.21 21.61
C LEU A 323 16.55 24.49 21.92
N TYR A 324 16.39 25.51 21.07
CA TYR A 324 17.12 26.77 21.21
C TYR A 324 16.67 27.60 22.41
N GLU A 325 15.38 27.58 22.76
CA GLU A 325 14.89 28.18 24.01
C GLU A 325 15.56 27.51 25.21
N ASN A 326 15.67 26.18 25.24
CA ASN A 326 16.36 25.47 26.32
C ASN A 326 17.85 25.85 26.39
N GLY A 327 18.53 25.96 25.24
CA GLY A 327 19.90 26.46 25.18
C GLY A 327 20.05 27.89 25.73
N TYR A 328 19.13 28.79 25.36
CA TYR A 328 19.10 30.16 25.88
C TYR A 328 18.89 30.21 27.40
N GLN A 329 17.93 29.44 27.92
CA GLN A 329 17.67 29.34 29.36
C GLN A 329 18.87 28.77 30.14
N ALA A 330 19.72 27.97 29.49
CA ALA A 330 20.97 27.48 30.06
C ALA A 330 22.13 28.49 30.01
N GLY A 331 21.91 29.71 29.47
CA GLY A 331 22.90 30.79 29.40
C GLY A 331 23.57 30.94 28.03
N SER A 332 22.99 30.41 26.96
CA SER A 332 23.55 30.56 25.61
C SER A 332 23.60 32.01 25.14
N THR A 333 24.74 32.36 24.51
CA THR A 333 24.95 33.63 23.81
C THR A 333 24.87 33.49 22.29
N PHE A 334 24.54 32.30 21.75
CA PHE A 334 24.55 32.00 20.30
C PHE A 334 23.48 32.75 19.48
N GLY A 335 22.50 33.39 20.12
CA GLY A 335 21.49 34.19 19.41
C GLY A 335 20.49 33.40 18.54
N LEU A 336 20.41 32.07 18.73
CA LEU A 336 19.50 31.20 17.96
C LEU A 336 18.08 31.11 18.51
N ARG A 337 17.78 31.82 19.59
CA ARG A 337 16.43 31.90 20.16
C ARG A 337 15.44 32.37 19.08
N ASN A 338 14.32 31.67 18.95
CA ASN A 338 13.28 31.89 17.93
C ASN A 338 13.68 31.60 16.47
N GLN A 339 14.86 31.04 16.20
CA GLN A 339 15.22 30.61 14.85
C GLN A 339 14.52 29.29 14.50
N GLU A 340 14.00 29.21 13.28
CA GLU A 340 13.30 28.01 12.74
C GLU A 340 14.22 27.13 11.89
N LYS A 341 15.51 27.47 11.82
CA LYS A 341 16.53 26.80 11.01
C LYS A 341 17.60 26.14 11.87
N TYR A 342 18.07 24.99 11.42
CA TYR A 342 19.28 24.34 11.92
C TYR A 342 20.52 24.97 11.31
N ILE A 343 21.59 25.05 12.11
CA ILE A 343 22.89 25.60 11.69
C ILE A 343 23.87 24.44 11.57
N VAL A 344 24.40 24.24 10.36
CA VAL A 344 25.32 23.15 10.04
C VAL A 344 26.62 23.69 9.43
N ARG A 345 27.74 23.06 9.78
CA ARG A 345 29.06 23.28 9.17
C ARG A 345 29.78 21.95 8.95
N ILE A 346 30.78 21.96 8.09
CA ILE A 346 31.69 20.83 7.85
C ILE A 346 33.08 21.18 8.35
N LEU A 347 33.70 20.26 9.10
CA LEU A 347 35.09 20.37 9.55
C LEU A 347 35.92 19.27 8.89
N ALA A 348 36.98 19.66 8.19
CA ALA A 348 37.97 18.71 7.66
C ALA A 348 38.99 18.35 8.74
N VAL A 349 39.31 17.07 8.88
CA VAL A 349 40.32 16.56 9.82
C VAL A 349 41.55 16.14 9.04
N TYR A 350 42.72 16.53 9.51
CA TYR A 350 44.02 16.30 8.90
C TYR A 350 44.91 15.42 9.79
N PRO A 351 46.05 14.89 9.28
CA PRO A 351 46.98 14.12 10.11
C PRO A 351 47.49 14.84 11.36
N TRP A 352 47.45 16.18 11.36
CA TRP A 352 47.83 17.03 12.50
C TRP A 352 46.64 17.48 13.37
N GLY A 353 45.41 17.06 13.06
CA GLY A 353 44.20 17.35 13.82
C GLY A 353 43.12 18.12 13.05
N ASP A 354 42.21 18.73 13.80
CA ASP A 354 41.05 19.46 13.26
C ASP A 354 41.49 20.70 12.45
N GLY A 355 41.00 20.81 11.22
CA GLY A 355 41.18 21.96 10.36
C GLY A 355 40.08 23.02 10.55
N PRO A 356 40.08 24.05 9.68
CA PRO A 356 39.01 25.05 9.69
C PRO A 356 37.64 24.47 9.34
N THR A 357 36.58 25.05 9.92
CA THR A 357 35.19 24.74 9.54
C THR A 357 34.78 25.51 8.29
N SER A 358 33.85 24.96 7.51
CA SER A 358 33.12 25.68 6.48
C SER A 358 32.36 26.89 7.04
N ASP A 359 31.88 27.73 6.12
CA ASP A 359 30.82 28.69 6.45
C ASP A 359 29.53 27.96 6.86
N ILE A 360 28.63 28.71 7.49
CA ILE A 360 27.31 28.22 7.90
C ILE A 360 26.48 27.88 6.67
N THR A 361 25.89 26.68 6.72
CA THR A 361 24.74 26.30 5.92
C THR A 361 23.52 26.20 6.84
N ASP A 362 22.48 26.95 6.50
CA ASP A 362 21.19 26.88 7.18
C ASP A 362 20.36 25.72 6.62
N ALA A 363 19.62 25.02 7.48
CA ALA A 363 18.70 23.95 7.08
C ALA A 363 17.34 24.13 7.72
N THR A 364 16.30 24.32 6.89
CA THR A 364 14.91 24.36 7.34
C THR A 364 14.28 23.00 7.15
N MET A 365 13.68 22.45 8.21
CA MET A 365 12.92 21.22 8.08
C MET A 365 11.62 21.49 7.32
N PRO A 366 11.19 20.58 6.42
CA PRO A 366 9.97 20.76 5.67
C PRO A 366 8.76 20.75 6.61
N ILE A 367 7.73 21.52 6.23
CA ILE A 367 6.44 21.50 6.91
C ILE A 367 5.87 20.09 6.81
N GLU A 368 5.42 19.59 7.95
CA GLU A 368 4.92 18.24 8.07
C GLU A 368 3.62 18.02 7.28
N GLN A 369 3.49 16.85 6.65
CA GLN A 369 2.25 16.44 6.00
C GLN A 369 1.13 16.30 7.03
N MET A 370 -0.08 16.73 6.67
CA MET A 370 -1.23 16.58 7.56
C MET A 370 -1.53 15.11 7.87
N ALA A 371 -1.84 14.83 9.14
CA ALA A 371 -2.34 13.53 9.54
C ALA A 371 -3.67 13.21 8.84
N LYS A 372 -3.85 11.93 8.48
CA LYS A 372 -5.07 11.42 7.84
C LYS A 372 -6.30 11.73 8.72
N PRO A 373 -7.36 12.37 8.18
CA PRO A 373 -8.54 12.72 8.95
C PRO A 373 -9.37 11.48 9.33
N THR A 374 -10.07 11.55 10.46
CA THR A 374 -11.11 10.57 10.79
C THR A 374 -12.43 11.00 10.17
N VAL A 375 -13.04 10.14 9.36
CA VAL A 375 -14.30 10.45 8.67
C VAL A 375 -15.35 9.38 8.94
N THR A 376 -16.57 9.80 9.26
CA THR A 376 -17.74 8.92 9.41
C THR A 376 -18.83 9.34 8.43
N SER A 377 -19.51 8.39 7.79
CA SER A 377 -20.67 8.63 6.94
C SER A 377 -21.97 8.33 7.67
N HIS A 378 -23.02 9.04 7.27
CA HIS A 378 -24.36 8.91 7.81
C HIS A 378 -25.38 9.06 6.68
N ARG A 379 -26.46 8.27 6.72
CA ARG A 379 -27.63 8.52 5.87
C ARG A 379 -28.39 9.73 6.40
N SER A 380 -28.95 10.53 5.50
CA SER A 380 -29.76 11.68 5.88
C SER A 380 -31.10 11.22 6.46
N GLU A 381 -31.55 11.94 7.50
CA GLU A 381 -32.86 11.71 8.14
C GLU A 381 -34.01 12.31 7.33
N ASN A 382 -33.71 13.24 6.41
CA ASN A 382 -34.71 14.01 5.66
C ASN A 382 -34.91 13.51 4.22
N ASP A 383 -33.96 12.74 3.71
CA ASP A 383 -33.96 12.23 2.34
C ASP A 383 -33.12 10.95 2.30
N GLU A 384 -33.79 9.81 2.14
CA GLU A 384 -33.17 8.49 2.16
C GLU A 384 -32.12 8.29 1.07
N ASN A 385 -32.14 9.10 0.01
CA ASN A 385 -31.22 9.00 -1.13
C ASN A 385 -29.95 9.85 -0.97
N THR A 386 -29.83 10.56 0.15
CA THR A 386 -28.68 11.40 0.46
C THR A 386 -28.01 11.01 1.77
N GLY A 387 -26.77 11.45 1.94
CA GLY A 387 -25.98 11.25 3.13
C GLY A 387 -25.10 12.46 3.44
N TYR A 388 -24.34 12.34 4.51
CA TYR A 388 -23.36 13.35 4.90
C TYR A 388 -22.15 12.73 5.58
N LEU A 389 -21.05 13.47 5.56
CA LEU A 389 -19.78 13.09 6.18
C LEU A 389 -19.49 14.00 7.38
N ASN A 390 -19.04 13.42 8.48
CA ASN A 390 -18.39 14.16 9.57
C ASN A 390 -16.89 13.90 9.51
N VAL A 391 -16.10 14.96 9.45
CA VAL A 391 -14.65 14.96 9.25
C VAL A 391 -14.00 15.56 10.50
N ASN A 392 -13.04 14.84 11.08
CA ASN A 392 -12.33 15.25 12.30
C ASN A 392 -10.82 15.10 12.10
N TRP A 393 -10.03 16.04 12.61
CA TRP A 393 -8.56 16.01 12.52
C TRP A 393 -7.91 16.62 13.76
N ALA A 394 -6.63 16.29 13.98
CA ALA A 394 -5.86 16.88 15.07
C ALA A 394 -5.51 18.34 14.75
N PRO A 395 -5.54 19.26 15.74
CA PRO A 395 -5.09 20.63 15.54
C PRO A 395 -3.59 20.68 15.25
N VAL A 396 -3.19 21.56 14.33
CA VAL A 396 -1.80 21.91 14.05
C VAL A 396 -1.49 23.26 14.70
N THR A 397 -0.37 23.32 15.43
CA THR A 397 0.14 24.54 16.06
C THR A 397 0.34 25.63 15.01
N ASP A 398 0.06 26.88 15.35
CA ASP A 398 0.19 28.06 14.47
C ASP A 398 -0.72 28.10 13.22
N ALA A 399 -1.54 27.06 12.98
CA ALA A 399 -2.51 27.09 11.88
C ALA A 399 -3.56 28.20 12.09
N ILE A 400 -3.86 28.95 11.03
CA ILE A 400 -4.84 30.04 11.01
C ILE A 400 -6.19 29.61 10.42
N SER A 401 -6.20 28.62 9.52
CA SER A 401 -7.42 27.96 9.02
C SER A 401 -7.11 26.53 8.55
N TYR A 402 -8.15 25.79 8.17
CA TYR A 402 -8.04 24.47 7.54
C TYR A 402 -8.85 24.43 6.24
N LYS A 403 -8.42 23.59 5.30
CA LYS A 403 -9.17 23.28 4.09
C LYS A 403 -9.52 21.80 4.04
N ILE A 404 -10.76 21.49 3.67
CA ILE A 404 -11.25 20.12 3.46
C ILE A 404 -11.38 19.87 1.96
N GLY A 405 -10.61 18.89 1.47
CA GLY A 405 -10.68 18.42 0.10
C GLY A 405 -11.69 17.28 -0.01
N ILE A 406 -12.66 17.40 -0.92
CA ILE A 406 -13.57 16.30 -1.29
C ILE A 406 -13.34 15.99 -2.77
N PHE A 407 -13.17 14.70 -3.08
CA PHE A 407 -12.92 14.26 -4.44
C PHE A 407 -14.20 14.21 -5.28
N ASN A 408 -14.16 14.86 -6.45
CA ASN A 408 -15.31 15.00 -7.36
C ASN A 408 -15.30 14.01 -8.54
N GLY A 409 -14.39 13.03 -8.54
CA GLY A 409 -14.23 12.05 -9.63
C GLY A 409 -13.09 12.34 -10.58
N TYR A 410 -12.48 13.52 -10.50
CA TYR A 410 -11.29 13.87 -11.28
C TYR A 410 -10.20 14.50 -10.41
N ASN A 411 -10.56 15.46 -9.57
CA ASN A 411 -9.65 16.13 -8.64
C ASN A 411 -10.35 16.42 -7.29
N TYR A 412 -9.61 17.03 -6.37
CA TYR A 412 -10.15 17.47 -5.09
C TYR A 412 -10.56 18.94 -5.17
N ASP A 413 -11.80 19.23 -4.80
CA ASP A 413 -12.25 20.59 -4.53
C ASP A 413 -12.07 20.87 -3.03
N TYR A 414 -11.42 22.00 -2.69
CA TYR A 414 -11.06 22.35 -1.32
C TYR A 414 -11.91 23.49 -0.78
N ILE A 415 -12.46 23.28 0.41
CA ILE A 415 -13.32 24.24 1.11
C ILE A 415 -12.58 24.74 2.35
N ASP A 416 -12.40 26.05 2.48
CA ASP A 416 -11.90 26.65 3.72
C ASP A 416 -12.98 26.58 4.81
N VAL A 417 -12.65 25.94 5.92
CA VAL A 417 -13.58 25.71 7.04
C VAL A 417 -13.24 26.55 8.26
N GLY A 418 -12.26 27.47 8.14
CA GLY A 418 -11.77 28.29 9.23
C GLY A 418 -10.98 27.47 10.27
N LYS A 419 -10.80 28.05 11.45
CA LYS A 419 -10.00 27.48 12.54
C LYS A 419 -10.82 26.53 13.42
N ILE A 420 -11.33 25.46 12.81
CA ILE A 420 -12.03 24.36 13.48
C ILE A 420 -11.29 23.04 13.28
N THR A 421 -11.64 22.00 14.05
CA THR A 421 -11.03 20.65 13.95
C THR A 421 -12.04 19.53 13.73
N ASN A 422 -13.32 19.90 13.63
CA ASN A 422 -14.43 19.04 13.28
C ASN A 422 -15.32 19.81 12.30
N TRP A 423 -15.77 19.14 11.25
CA TRP A 423 -16.62 19.75 10.23
C TRP A 423 -17.55 18.71 9.62
N THR A 424 -18.69 19.14 9.11
CA THR A 424 -19.69 18.26 8.50
C THR A 424 -20.16 18.81 7.16
N THR A 425 -20.44 17.90 6.22
CA THR A 425 -21.09 18.24 4.95
C THR A 425 -22.60 18.41 5.10
N LYS A 426 -23.19 18.05 6.25
CA LYS A 426 -24.65 18.08 6.48
C LYS A 426 -25.21 19.49 6.26
N GLY A 427 -26.15 19.62 5.34
CA GLY A 427 -26.83 20.89 5.05
C GLY A 427 -25.97 21.88 4.27
N LYS A 428 -24.81 21.46 3.75
CA LYS A 428 -23.87 22.33 3.02
C LYS A 428 -24.13 22.37 1.52
N LYS A 429 -24.94 21.45 0.99
CA LYS A 429 -25.33 21.43 -0.41
C LYS A 429 -24.15 21.54 -1.39
N LEU A 430 -23.12 20.74 -1.15
CA LEU A 430 -21.84 20.82 -1.86
C LEU A 430 -21.80 19.97 -3.12
N TRP A 431 -22.68 18.98 -3.25
CA TRP A 431 -22.59 17.99 -4.31
C TRP A 431 -23.24 18.50 -5.60
N ALA A 432 -22.79 18.00 -6.75
CA ALA A 432 -23.38 18.33 -8.03
C ALA A 432 -24.85 17.87 -8.08
N THR A 433 -25.74 18.74 -8.58
CA THR A 433 -27.16 18.42 -8.74
C THR A 433 -27.41 17.54 -9.97
N ASP A 434 -28.59 16.94 -10.08
CA ASP A 434 -28.96 16.16 -11.28
C ASP A 434 -28.92 17.01 -12.56
N GLU A 435 -29.24 18.32 -12.48
CA GLU A 435 -29.15 19.26 -13.60
C GLU A 435 -27.69 19.54 -13.99
N ASP A 436 -26.79 19.61 -13.00
CA ASP A 436 -25.35 19.72 -13.25
C ASP A 436 -24.82 18.49 -13.99
N LEU A 437 -25.15 17.31 -13.49
CA LEU A 437 -24.71 16.04 -14.05
C LEU A 437 -25.26 15.85 -15.48
N ALA A 438 -26.52 16.20 -15.72
CA ALA A 438 -27.13 16.19 -17.05
C ALA A 438 -26.44 17.17 -18.02
N SER A 439 -25.84 18.24 -17.50
CA SER A 439 -25.07 19.24 -18.26
C SER A 439 -23.57 18.92 -18.34
N GLY A 440 -23.12 17.76 -17.83
CA GLY A 440 -21.71 17.37 -17.80
C GLY A 440 -20.86 18.07 -16.74
N ARG A 441 -21.49 18.77 -15.78
CA ARG A 441 -20.82 19.44 -14.65
C ARG A 441 -20.79 18.50 -13.44
N TYR A 442 -19.62 18.38 -12.81
CA TYR A 442 -19.38 17.44 -11.71
C TYR A 442 -18.63 18.07 -10.52
N GLN A 443 -18.22 19.34 -10.65
CA GLN A 443 -17.51 20.07 -9.60
C GLN A 443 -18.41 20.30 -8.39
N LEU A 444 -17.79 20.48 -7.22
CA LEU A 444 -18.53 20.80 -6.00
C LEU A 444 -19.03 22.25 -5.98
N HIS A 445 -20.21 22.45 -5.41
CA HIS A 445 -20.82 23.74 -5.15
C HIS A 445 -20.35 24.31 -3.81
N THR A 446 -19.18 24.93 -3.81
CA THR A 446 -18.64 25.59 -2.60
C THR A 446 -19.43 26.83 -2.17
N ASP A 447 -20.37 27.29 -3.01
CA ASP A 447 -21.32 28.38 -2.72
C ASP A 447 -22.61 27.91 -2.03
N GLY A 448 -22.80 26.59 -1.88
CA GLY A 448 -24.00 25.98 -1.29
C GLY A 448 -25.22 25.92 -2.21
N SER A 449 -25.06 26.11 -3.52
CA SER A 449 -26.14 26.01 -4.51
C SER A 449 -26.43 24.59 -4.99
N GLY A 450 -25.66 23.60 -4.54
CA GLY A 450 -25.75 22.21 -4.97
C GLY A 450 -26.78 21.36 -4.22
N SER A 451 -26.53 20.05 -4.22
CA SER A 451 -27.28 19.03 -3.50
C SER A 451 -26.51 18.51 -2.28
N GLU A 452 -27.20 17.83 -1.37
CA GLU A 452 -26.53 17.01 -0.35
C GLU A 452 -25.76 15.87 -1.03
N LEU A 453 -24.79 15.28 -0.32
CA LEU A 453 -24.00 14.19 -0.89
C LEU A 453 -24.93 13.02 -1.23
N ALA A 454 -24.80 12.48 -2.43
CA ALA A 454 -25.51 11.28 -2.81
C ALA A 454 -25.14 10.10 -1.90
N MET A 455 -26.03 9.13 -1.75
CA MET A 455 -25.61 7.84 -1.21
C MET A 455 -24.53 7.20 -2.11
N ASP A 456 -24.64 7.39 -3.43
CA ASP A 456 -23.77 6.82 -4.46
C ASP A 456 -23.03 7.92 -5.24
N PRO A 457 -21.71 8.11 -5.05
CA PRO A 457 -20.96 9.12 -5.81
C PRO A 457 -20.65 8.69 -7.27
N SER A 458 -20.92 7.44 -7.65
CA SER A 458 -20.48 6.88 -8.94
C SER A 458 -21.01 7.63 -10.16
N ALA A 459 -22.24 8.15 -10.09
CA ALA A 459 -22.83 8.95 -11.18
C ALA A 459 -22.02 10.23 -11.43
N THR A 460 -21.62 10.94 -10.37
CA THR A 460 -20.76 12.12 -10.47
C THR A 460 -19.39 11.74 -11.03
N TYR A 461 -18.82 10.62 -10.60
CA TYR A 461 -17.53 10.14 -11.07
C TYR A 461 -17.56 9.71 -12.54
N GLN A 462 -18.67 9.12 -13.00
CA GLN A 462 -18.90 8.82 -14.42
C GLN A 462 -18.93 10.11 -15.25
N VAL A 463 -19.66 11.14 -14.80
CA VAL A 463 -19.69 12.43 -15.50
C VAL A 463 -18.31 13.08 -15.54
N ALA A 464 -17.54 13.01 -14.45
CA ALA A 464 -16.18 13.51 -14.40
C ALA A 464 -15.25 12.77 -15.40
N PHE A 465 -15.34 11.45 -15.45
CA PHE A 465 -14.62 10.63 -16.42
C PHE A 465 -15.03 10.98 -17.84
N ASP A 466 -16.33 11.17 -18.11
CA ASP A 466 -16.79 11.51 -19.44
C ASP A 466 -16.35 12.90 -19.91
N ALA A 467 -16.26 13.86 -18.98
CA ALA A 467 -15.80 15.21 -19.26
C ALA A 467 -14.28 15.31 -19.46
N LYS A 468 -13.48 14.52 -18.72
CA LYS A 468 -12.00 14.66 -18.70
C LYS A 468 -11.24 13.54 -19.39
N LYS A 469 -11.85 12.36 -19.53
CA LYS A 469 -11.22 11.14 -20.06
C LYS A 469 -9.93 10.75 -19.33
N GLY A 470 -9.86 11.03 -18.02
CA GLY A 470 -8.77 10.63 -17.13
C GLY A 470 -8.94 9.22 -16.56
N THR A 471 -8.51 8.98 -15.32
CA THR A 471 -8.78 7.71 -14.62
C THR A 471 -10.28 7.54 -14.38
N ASP A 472 -10.79 6.34 -14.65
CA ASP A 472 -12.20 5.98 -14.50
C ASP A 472 -12.50 5.56 -13.05
N TYR A 473 -13.20 6.43 -12.31
CA TYR A 473 -13.68 6.17 -10.94
C TYR A 473 -15.18 5.83 -10.89
N SER A 474 -15.83 5.61 -12.03
CA SER A 474 -17.28 5.36 -12.12
C SER A 474 -17.75 4.08 -11.41
N ASP A 475 -16.84 3.22 -10.96
CA ASP A 475 -17.12 2.00 -10.20
C ASP A 475 -16.87 2.13 -8.69
N ARG A 476 -16.56 3.36 -8.23
CA ARG A 476 -16.23 3.66 -6.83
C ARG A 476 -17.46 4.21 -6.10
N PHE A 477 -17.96 3.42 -5.16
CA PHE A 477 -19.06 3.78 -4.26
C PHE A 477 -18.60 4.47 -2.97
N VAL A 478 -17.42 5.08 -2.99
CA VAL A 478 -16.77 5.65 -1.80
C VAL A 478 -16.42 7.12 -2.02
N TYR A 479 -16.50 7.90 -0.95
CA TYR A 479 -16.01 9.26 -0.88
C TYR A 479 -14.54 9.27 -0.48
N TYR A 480 -13.79 10.25 -0.99
CA TYR A 480 -12.41 10.51 -0.62
C TYR A 480 -12.31 11.90 0.01
N THR A 481 -11.75 11.98 1.22
CA THR A 481 -11.63 13.24 1.97
C THR A 481 -10.20 13.46 2.46
N ARG A 482 -9.72 14.70 2.32
CA ARG A 482 -8.38 15.13 2.74
C ARG A 482 -8.43 16.44 3.52
N VAL A 483 -7.39 16.74 4.29
CA VAL A 483 -7.25 17.97 5.07
C VAL A 483 -5.90 18.64 4.81
N ILE A 484 -5.90 19.97 4.78
CA ILE A 484 -4.72 20.84 4.73
C ILE A 484 -4.82 21.84 5.90
N ALA A 485 -3.73 22.05 6.64
CA ALA A 485 -3.60 23.18 7.56
C ALA A 485 -2.97 24.37 6.85
N VAL A 486 -3.53 25.56 7.10
CA VAL A 486 -3.11 26.83 6.48
C VAL A 486 -2.44 27.71 7.52
N PHE A 487 -1.27 28.25 7.19
CA PHE A 487 -0.51 29.21 7.97
C PHE A 487 -0.54 30.59 7.27
N VAL A 488 0.07 31.61 7.89
CA VAL A 488 0.10 32.98 7.35
C VAL A 488 0.70 33.02 5.94
N ASP A 489 1.83 32.34 5.72
CA ASP A 489 2.60 32.39 4.46
C ASP A 489 2.74 31.03 3.76
N SER A 490 2.11 29.97 4.29
CA SER A 490 2.31 28.60 3.79
C SER A 490 1.14 27.67 4.11
N GLN A 491 1.19 26.44 3.58
CA GLN A 491 0.25 25.36 3.88
C GLN A 491 1.04 24.06 4.07
N THR A 492 0.54 23.16 4.90
CA THR A 492 1.07 21.80 4.99
C THR A 492 0.91 21.06 3.66
N PRO A 493 1.78 20.08 3.35
CA PRO A 493 1.43 19.04 2.39
C PRO A 493 0.09 18.37 2.78
N VAL A 494 -0.73 18.05 1.78
CA VAL A 494 -2.07 17.49 1.99
C VAL A 494 -2.02 16.12 2.67
N SER A 495 -3.00 15.83 3.54
CA SER A 495 -3.12 14.53 4.17
C SER A 495 -3.34 13.40 3.15
N GLU A 496 -3.01 12.17 3.54
CA GLU A 496 -3.55 10.97 2.89
C GLU A 496 -5.09 11.02 2.83
N ALA A 497 -5.69 10.34 1.85
CA ALA A 497 -7.14 10.30 1.71
C ALA A 497 -7.77 9.34 2.73
N THR A 498 -8.84 9.78 3.37
CA THR A 498 -9.78 8.86 4.05
C THR A 498 -10.87 8.46 3.09
N THR A 499 -11.07 7.16 2.96
CA THR A 499 -12.01 6.54 2.02
C THR A 499 -13.09 5.78 2.77
N LEU A 500 -14.35 6.02 2.42
CA LEU A 500 -15.49 5.29 3.00
C LEU A 500 -16.72 5.36 2.11
N ALA A 501 -17.58 4.34 2.20
CA ALA A 501 -18.90 4.35 1.56
C ALA A 501 -19.93 5.01 2.48
N MET A 502 -21.01 5.51 1.89
CA MET A 502 -22.22 5.82 2.65
C MET A 502 -22.87 4.52 3.17
N PRO A 503 -23.64 4.57 4.27
CA PRO A 503 -24.20 3.36 4.88
C PRO A 503 -25.37 2.81 4.05
N TYR A 504 -25.10 1.77 3.27
CA TYR A 504 -26.11 1.01 2.51
C TYR A 504 -26.68 -0.16 3.30
N GLN A 505 -27.89 -0.58 2.90
CA GLN A 505 -28.37 -1.91 3.24
C GLN A 505 -27.47 -2.96 2.59
N ASP A 506 -27.13 -4.01 3.34
CA ASP A 506 -26.40 -5.16 2.81
C ASP A 506 -27.36 -6.12 2.08
N ILE A 507 -26.84 -6.82 1.08
CA ILE A 507 -27.58 -7.86 0.35
C ILE A 507 -27.11 -9.21 0.89
N ASP A 508 -28.04 -10.05 1.33
CA ASP A 508 -27.71 -11.39 1.84
C ASP A 508 -27.43 -12.34 0.67
N ILE A 509 -26.16 -12.67 0.47
CA ILE A 509 -25.69 -13.58 -0.57
C ILE A 509 -25.46 -14.96 0.05
N PHE A 510 -26.29 -15.93 -0.32
CA PHE A 510 -26.25 -17.28 0.25
C PHE A 510 -25.76 -18.35 -0.73
N GLY A 511 -25.75 -18.08 -2.04
CA GLY A 511 -25.22 -18.99 -3.06
C GLY A 511 -24.02 -18.38 -3.76
N ILE A 512 -22.86 -19.03 -3.67
CA ILE A 512 -21.63 -18.60 -4.32
C ILE A 512 -20.89 -19.87 -4.77
N ASP A 513 -21.11 -20.28 -6.01
CA ASP A 513 -20.56 -21.53 -6.53
C ASP A 513 -19.71 -21.28 -7.78
N GLY A 514 -18.47 -21.77 -7.76
CA GLY A 514 -17.56 -21.78 -8.92
C GLY A 514 -17.49 -23.16 -9.55
N TYR A 515 -17.75 -23.26 -10.85
CA TYR A 515 -17.84 -24.52 -11.59
C TYR A 515 -16.85 -24.55 -12.75
N ARG A 516 -15.96 -25.54 -12.76
CA ARG A 516 -15.09 -25.81 -13.91
C ARG A 516 -15.91 -26.31 -15.11
N PHE A 517 -15.77 -25.64 -16.24
CA PHE A 517 -16.43 -26.04 -17.50
C PHE A 517 -15.52 -26.98 -18.31
N ASP A 518 -14.24 -26.63 -18.42
CA ASP A 518 -13.18 -27.45 -19.02
C ASP A 518 -11.79 -27.08 -18.44
N ASP A 519 -10.70 -27.47 -19.12
CA ASP A 519 -9.32 -27.20 -18.68
C ASP A 519 -8.90 -25.74 -18.79
N GLN A 520 -9.70 -24.91 -19.47
CA GLN A 520 -9.35 -23.52 -19.79
C GLN A 520 -10.36 -22.54 -19.19
N THR A 521 -11.61 -22.96 -19.00
CA THR A 521 -12.72 -22.10 -18.62
C THR A 521 -13.63 -22.71 -17.55
N GLY A 522 -14.41 -21.85 -16.91
CA GLY A 522 -15.49 -22.20 -16.00
C GLY A 522 -16.50 -21.08 -15.85
N TYR A 523 -17.37 -21.22 -14.85
CA TYR A 523 -18.39 -20.23 -14.59
C TYR A 523 -18.66 -20.09 -13.09
N VAL A 524 -19.28 -18.98 -12.70
CA VAL A 524 -19.68 -18.69 -11.33
C VAL A 524 -21.18 -18.45 -11.29
N ASP A 525 -21.85 -19.08 -10.34
CA ASP A 525 -23.25 -18.83 -9.99
C ASP A 525 -23.32 -18.08 -8.65
N LEU A 526 -24.21 -17.08 -8.59
CA LEU A 526 -24.47 -16.22 -7.45
C LEU A 526 -25.97 -16.23 -7.15
N GLU A 527 -26.36 -16.43 -5.89
CA GLU A 527 -27.74 -16.35 -5.41
C GLU A 527 -27.82 -15.46 -4.17
N TRP A 528 -28.85 -14.62 -4.12
CA TRP A 528 -29.07 -13.68 -3.02
C TRP A 528 -30.55 -13.52 -2.67
N GLU A 529 -30.82 -12.99 -1.48
CA GLU A 529 -32.19 -12.68 -1.04
C GLU A 529 -32.72 -11.42 -1.75
N PRO A 530 -34.03 -11.36 -2.10
CA PRO A 530 -34.63 -10.17 -2.64
C PRO A 530 -34.51 -8.97 -1.69
N VAL A 531 -34.14 -7.82 -2.24
CA VAL A 531 -34.12 -6.53 -1.55
C VAL A 531 -35.48 -5.83 -1.73
N GLU A 532 -36.04 -5.31 -0.65
CA GLU A 532 -37.28 -4.53 -0.68
C GLU A 532 -37.12 -3.28 -1.59
N ASP A 533 -38.16 -2.95 -2.34
CA ASP A 533 -38.18 -1.83 -3.32
C ASP A 533 -37.18 -1.92 -4.49
N ALA A 534 -36.43 -3.02 -4.61
CA ALA A 534 -35.56 -3.26 -5.75
C ALA A 534 -36.36 -3.65 -7.00
N VAL A 535 -36.20 -2.91 -8.09
CA VAL A 535 -36.75 -3.27 -9.42
C VAL A 535 -35.75 -4.04 -10.28
N GLY A 536 -34.48 -4.10 -9.85
CA GLY A 536 -33.54 -5.08 -10.33
C GLY A 536 -32.15 -4.98 -9.72
N TYR A 537 -31.23 -5.77 -10.26
CA TYR A 537 -29.87 -5.90 -9.76
C TYR A 537 -28.81 -5.64 -10.83
N LYS A 538 -27.60 -5.26 -10.39
CA LYS A 538 -26.40 -5.24 -11.22
C LYS A 538 -25.37 -6.15 -10.58
N VAL A 539 -24.79 -7.03 -11.38
CA VAL A 539 -23.63 -7.83 -10.98
C VAL A 539 -22.39 -7.17 -11.54
N TRP A 540 -21.47 -6.81 -10.67
CA TRP A 540 -20.22 -6.13 -11.00
C TRP A 540 -19.10 -7.15 -11.04
N VAL A 541 -18.35 -7.21 -12.14
CA VAL A 541 -17.26 -8.18 -12.34
C VAL A 541 -15.93 -7.44 -12.36
N PHE A 542 -14.95 -7.90 -11.57
CA PHE A 542 -13.64 -7.28 -11.45
C PHE A 542 -12.68 -7.69 -12.59
N ASN A 543 -12.07 -6.71 -13.25
CA ASN A 543 -11.13 -6.91 -14.37
C ASN A 543 -9.64 -6.80 -13.96
N GLY A 544 -9.33 -6.72 -12.66
CA GLY A 544 -7.95 -6.52 -12.15
C GLY A 544 -7.61 -5.08 -11.77
N HIS A 545 -8.45 -4.12 -12.16
CA HIS A 545 -8.33 -2.71 -11.79
C HIS A 545 -9.66 -2.09 -11.37
N ASN A 546 -10.70 -2.28 -12.20
CA ASN A 546 -12.05 -1.76 -12.03
C ASN A 546 -13.09 -2.89 -12.10
N TYR A 547 -14.31 -2.58 -11.65
CA TYR A 547 -15.49 -3.40 -11.82
C TYR A 547 -16.30 -2.94 -13.04
N ARG A 548 -16.84 -3.89 -13.82
CA ARG A 548 -17.87 -3.57 -14.84
C ARG A 548 -19.21 -4.13 -14.43
N ALA A 549 -20.24 -3.29 -14.49
CA ALA A 549 -21.61 -3.67 -14.21
C ALA A 549 -22.25 -4.43 -15.37
N ILE A 550 -22.92 -5.53 -15.04
CA ILE A 550 -23.79 -6.31 -15.91
C ILE A 550 -25.21 -6.18 -15.36
N ASN A 551 -26.12 -5.62 -16.16
CA ASN A 551 -27.52 -5.51 -15.77
C ASN A 551 -28.17 -6.88 -15.66
N HIS A 552 -28.84 -7.11 -14.54
CA HIS A 552 -29.50 -8.37 -14.23
C HIS A 552 -30.80 -8.07 -13.48
N PHE A 553 -31.89 -7.98 -14.25
CA PHE A 553 -33.19 -7.39 -13.88
C PHE A 553 -33.83 -7.92 -12.57
N ASP A 554 -35.03 -8.50 -12.62
CA ASP A 554 -35.81 -8.87 -11.43
C ASP A 554 -35.44 -10.25 -10.84
N GLN A 555 -34.29 -10.78 -11.24
CA GLN A 555 -33.82 -12.10 -10.82
C GLN A 555 -32.83 -11.98 -9.66
N THR A 556 -32.90 -12.95 -8.76
CA THR A 556 -32.01 -13.06 -7.59
C THR A 556 -30.99 -14.19 -7.73
N GLU A 557 -30.79 -14.66 -8.97
CA GLU A 557 -29.83 -15.70 -9.34
C GLU A 557 -29.08 -15.29 -10.61
N TRP A 558 -27.75 -15.22 -10.57
CA TRP A 558 -26.92 -14.88 -11.72
C TRP A 558 -25.88 -15.95 -11.98
N SER A 559 -25.63 -16.25 -13.26
CA SER A 559 -24.63 -17.23 -13.69
C SER A 559 -23.70 -16.60 -14.71
N SER A 560 -22.39 -16.82 -14.68
CA SER A 560 -21.54 -16.35 -15.78
C SER A 560 -21.62 -17.25 -17.03
N LEU A 561 -22.23 -18.44 -16.93
CA LEU A 561 -22.22 -19.47 -17.97
C LEU A 561 -22.80 -18.98 -19.30
N THR A 562 -22.06 -19.22 -20.39
CA THR A 562 -22.39 -18.84 -21.78
C THR A 562 -22.64 -17.35 -21.99
N ARG A 563 -22.22 -16.49 -21.06
CA ARG A 563 -22.38 -15.04 -21.19
C ARG A 563 -21.26 -14.40 -22.03
N GLY A 564 -20.12 -15.08 -22.21
CA GLY A 564 -19.04 -14.59 -23.07
C GLY A 564 -18.48 -13.23 -22.61
N ILE A 565 -18.33 -13.06 -21.29
CA ILE A 565 -17.93 -11.78 -20.67
C ILE A 565 -16.42 -11.68 -20.47
N TRP A 566 -15.71 -12.81 -20.51
CA TRP A 566 -14.28 -12.85 -20.27
C TRP A 566 -13.49 -12.72 -21.59
N PRO A 567 -12.43 -11.90 -21.66
CA PRO A 567 -11.54 -11.88 -22.82
C PRO A 567 -10.86 -13.22 -23.04
N THR A 568 -10.69 -13.63 -24.29
CA THR A 568 -9.94 -14.85 -24.63
C THR A 568 -8.44 -14.69 -24.35
N ASP A 569 -7.71 -15.80 -24.24
CA ASP A 569 -6.25 -15.77 -24.14
C ASP A 569 -5.59 -15.01 -25.32
N GLU A 570 -6.16 -15.08 -26.53
CA GLU A 570 -5.70 -14.32 -27.71
C GLU A 570 -5.98 -12.82 -27.58
N ASP A 571 -7.17 -12.46 -27.09
CA ASP A 571 -7.55 -11.08 -26.78
C ASP A 571 -6.57 -10.47 -25.76
N ILE A 572 -6.29 -11.19 -24.67
CA ILE A 572 -5.36 -10.78 -23.61
C ILE A 572 -3.94 -10.62 -24.19
N ALA A 573 -3.48 -11.58 -24.98
CA ALA A 573 -2.18 -11.51 -25.65
C ALA A 573 -2.06 -10.32 -26.63
N SER A 574 -3.17 -9.90 -27.24
CA SER A 574 -3.24 -8.71 -28.10
C SER A 574 -3.31 -7.39 -27.32
N GLY A 575 -3.39 -7.44 -25.99
CA GLY A 575 -3.45 -6.26 -25.11
C GLY A 575 -4.86 -5.83 -24.72
N LYS A 576 -5.90 -6.65 -24.93
CA LYS A 576 -7.24 -6.37 -24.41
C LYS A 576 -7.21 -6.48 -22.89
N THR A 577 -7.49 -5.37 -22.21
CA THR A 577 -7.37 -5.29 -20.74
C THR A 577 -8.71 -5.15 -20.01
N ASP A 578 -9.84 -5.29 -20.71
CA ASP A 578 -11.17 -5.08 -20.11
C ASP A 578 -12.11 -6.21 -20.48
N ILE A 579 -13.11 -6.43 -19.63
CA ILE A 579 -14.15 -7.44 -19.83
C ILE A 579 -15.18 -6.97 -20.86
N ASP A 580 -15.63 -7.88 -21.72
CA ASP A 580 -16.49 -7.53 -22.85
C ASP A 580 -17.93 -7.33 -22.39
N ARG A 581 -18.53 -6.17 -22.74
CA ARG A 581 -19.92 -5.86 -22.39
C ARG A 581 -20.92 -6.47 -23.38
N ASP A 582 -20.46 -6.87 -24.57
CA ASP A 582 -21.30 -7.24 -25.71
C ASP A 582 -21.01 -8.69 -26.20
N VAL A 583 -21.03 -9.70 -25.32
CA VAL A 583 -21.22 -11.14 -25.65
C VAL A 583 -20.28 -11.75 -26.73
N PHE A 584 -19.10 -11.17 -26.98
CA PHE A 584 -18.11 -11.68 -27.94
C PHE A 584 -16.89 -12.35 -27.27
N GLY A 585 -16.87 -12.48 -25.94
CA GLY A 585 -15.82 -13.18 -25.19
C GLY A 585 -16.12 -14.67 -24.91
N GLU A 586 -15.31 -15.26 -24.03
CA GLU A 586 -15.45 -16.63 -23.52
C GLU A 586 -16.05 -16.68 -22.11
N ASP A 587 -16.27 -17.89 -21.61
CA ASP A 587 -16.59 -18.14 -20.22
C ASP A 587 -15.37 -17.83 -19.32
N LEU A 588 -15.57 -17.75 -18.01
CA LEU A 588 -14.55 -17.25 -17.09
C LEU A 588 -13.27 -18.10 -17.17
N SER A 589 -12.12 -17.47 -17.43
CA SER A 589 -10.84 -18.18 -17.56
C SER A 589 -10.44 -18.87 -16.24
N MET A 590 -9.84 -20.05 -16.31
CA MET A 590 -9.22 -20.68 -15.12
C MET A 590 -7.99 -19.89 -14.62
N THR A 591 -7.46 -18.96 -15.43
CA THR A 591 -6.28 -18.15 -15.11
C THR A 591 -6.59 -16.65 -15.22
N PRO A 592 -7.51 -16.08 -14.41
CA PRO A 592 -7.84 -14.66 -14.49
C PRO A 592 -6.64 -13.75 -14.16
N SER A 593 -5.62 -14.29 -13.48
CA SER A 593 -4.34 -13.62 -13.25
C SER A 593 -3.69 -13.06 -14.52
N LYS A 594 -3.83 -13.72 -15.68
CA LYS A 594 -3.31 -13.22 -16.96
C LYS A 594 -3.87 -11.86 -17.34
N LEU A 595 -5.19 -11.67 -17.16
CA LEU A 595 -5.84 -10.37 -17.40
C LEU A 595 -5.38 -9.35 -16.36
N TYR A 596 -5.31 -9.76 -15.09
CA TYR A 596 -4.95 -8.88 -13.98
C TYR A 596 -3.50 -8.39 -14.07
N ALA A 597 -2.59 -9.22 -14.55
CA ALA A 597 -1.19 -8.87 -14.76
C ALA A 597 -1.01 -7.71 -15.75
N LEU A 598 -1.90 -7.57 -16.75
CA LEU A 598 -1.87 -6.44 -17.69
C LEU A 598 -2.19 -5.10 -17.03
N LYS A 599 -2.81 -5.10 -15.84
CA LYS A 599 -3.14 -3.89 -15.07
C LYS A 599 -2.04 -3.45 -14.11
N GLY A 600 -0.99 -4.26 -13.90
CA GLY A 600 0.12 -3.93 -13.01
C GLY A 600 -0.29 -3.77 -11.53
N THR A 601 -1.38 -4.40 -11.11
CA THR A 601 -1.91 -4.30 -9.74
C THR A 601 -1.43 -5.47 -8.86
N THR A 602 -1.70 -5.40 -7.56
CA THR A 602 -1.42 -6.49 -6.60
C THR A 602 -2.16 -7.80 -6.91
N TYR A 603 -3.10 -7.80 -7.86
CA TYR A 603 -3.89 -8.96 -8.28
C TYR A 603 -3.26 -9.74 -9.42
N ALA A 604 -2.09 -9.33 -9.92
CA ALA A 604 -1.42 -9.93 -11.07
C ALA A 604 -1.21 -11.46 -10.97
N ASN A 605 -1.18 -12.02 -9.76
CA ASN A 605 -0.95 -13.44 -9.51
C ASN A 605 -2.19 -14.17 -8.96
N ALA A 606 -3.37 -13.56 -9.01
CA ALA A 606 -4.55 -14.12 -8.38
C ALA A 606 -5.46 -14.84 -9.36
N ASP A 607 -5.60 -16.15 -9.20
CA ASP A 607 -6.54 -17.00 -9.95
C ASP A 607 -7.87 -17.14 -9.21
N LYS A 608 -8.50 -16.01 -8.91
CA LYS A 608 -9.83 -15.91 -8.28
C LYS A 608 -10.62 -14.79 -8.92
N PHE A 609 -11.94 -14.84 -8.77
CA PHE A 609 -12.86 -13.83 -9.25
C PHE A 609 -13.41 -12.99 -8.10
N TRP A 610 -13.66 -11.72 -8.37
CA TRP A 610 -14.32 -10.82 -7.44
C TRP A 610 -15.57 -10.23 -8.07
N PHE A 611 -16.67 -10.27 -7.30
CA PHE A 611 -17.96 -9.76 -7.72
C PHE A 611 -18.53 -8.78 -6.69
N ARG A 612 -19.47 -7.95 -7.12
CA ARG A 612 -20.37 -7.18 -6.24
C ARG A 612 -21.78 -7.28 -6.77
N VAL A 613 -22.75 -7.17 -5.87
CA VAL A 613 -24.15 -7.07 -6.25
C VAL A 613 -24.69 -5.74 -5.73
N THR A 614 -25.38 -5.00 -6.58
CA THR A 614 -26.13 -3.79 -6.18
C THR A 614 -27.59 -3.94 -6.58
N ALA A 615 -28.51 -3.59 -5.68
CA ALA A 615 -29.93 -3.44 -5.99
C ALA A 615 -30.24 -1.99 -6.36
N TYR A 616 -31.15 -1.76 -7.32
CA TYR A 616 -31.55 -0.42 -7.73
C TYR A 616 -33.08 -0.19 -7.71
N SER A 617 -33.49 1.04 -7.40
CA SER A 617 -34.89 1.50 -7.37
C SER A 617 -35.45 1.81 -8.77
N GLU A 618 -36.73 2.19 -8.88
CA GLU A 618 -37.36 2.63 -10.15
C GLU A 618 -36.62 3.82 -10.80
N GLU A 619 -36.06 4.71 -9.98
CA GLU A 619 -35.26 5.88 -10.37
C GLU A 619 -33.82 5.49 -10.76
N GLY A 620 -33.45 4.22 -10.60
CA GLY A 620 -32.12 3.70 -10.92
C GLY A 620 -31.05 3.96 -9.85
N GLN A 621 -31.46 4.43 -8.67
CA GLN A 621 -30.56 4.68 -7.53
C GLN A 621 -30.15 3.37 -6.87
N THR A 622 -28.88 3.26 -6.48
CA THR A 622 -28.40 2.13 -5.67
C THR A 622 -29.04 2.21 -4.29
N ILE A 623 -29.73 1.16 -3.85
CA ILE A 623 -30.40 1.12 -2.54
C ILE A 623 -29.77 0.11 -1.56
N ALA A 624 -29.16 -0.95 -2.10
CA ALA A 624 -28.39 -1.93 -1.35
C ALA A 624 -27.16 -2.36 -2.14
N ILE A 625 -26.11 -2.75 -1.42
CA ILE A 625 -24.85 -3.22 -2.00
C ILE A 625 -24.26 -4.33 -1.13
N SER A 626 -23.73 -5.37 -1.78
CA SER A 626 -22.92 -6.38 -1.11
C SER A 626 -21.65 -6.69 -1.91
N GLN A 627 -20.56 -6.93 -1.17
CA GLN A 627 -19.31 -7.42 -1.72
C GLN A 627 -19.35 -8.95 -1.68
N VAL A 628 -19.18 -9.59 -2.83
CA VAL A 628 -19.12 -11.05 -2.88
C VAL A 628 -17.72 -11.49 -2.42
N PRO A 629 -17.62 -12.45 -1.48
CA PRO A 629 -16.37 -13.16 -1.23
C PRO A 629 -15.71 -13.63 -2.54
N SER A 630 -14.37 -13.60 -2.59
CA SER A 630 -13.66 -14.03 -3.80
C SER A 630 -13.95 -15.50 -4.11
N VAL A 631 -14.24 -15.81 -5.37
CA VAL A 631 -14.64 -17.14 -5.82
C VAL A 631 -13.52 -17.77 -6.63
N SER A 632 -13.10 -18.97 -6.27
CA SER A 632 -12.30 -19.83 -7.14
C SER A 632 -13.22 -20.66 -8.02
N VAL A 633 -12.79 -20.95 -9.24
CA VAL A 633 -13.42 -21.99 -10.05
C VAL A 633 -12.67 -23.28 -9.76
N ASP A 634 -13.25 -24.15 -8.93
CA ASP A 634 -12.56 -25.34 -8.42
C ASP A 634 -12.82 -26.61 -9.26
N GLU A 635 -11.83 -27.52 -9.26
CA GLU A 635 -11.95 -28.87 -9.82
C GLU A 635 -13.03 -29.69 -9.10
N PHE A 636 -13.78 -30.48 -9.86
CA PHE A 636 -14.80 -31.38 -9.34
C PHE A 636 -14.26 -32.25 -8.19
N GLU A 637 -14.89 -32.20 -7.01
CA GLU A 637 -15.00 -33.40 -6.18
C GLU A 637 -15.89 -34.38 -6.95
N GLN A 638 -15.28 -35.43 -7.52
CA GLN A 638 -16.05 -36.55 -8.05
C GLN A 638 -16.96 -37.09 -6.96
N TYR A 639 -18.26 -36.88 -7.09
CA TYR A 639 -19.22 -37.79 -6.49
C TYR A 639 -19.05 -39.14 -7.19
N VAL A 640 -18.20 -40.00 -6.63
CA VAL A 640 -18.14 -41.43 -6.93
C VAL A 640 -19.36 -42.06 -6.25
N PRO A 641 -20.40 -42.49 -6.98
CA PRO A 641 -21.38 -43.40 -6.39
C PRO A 641 -20.59 -44.64 -5.97
N ALA A 642 -20.80 -45.12 -4.74
CA ALA A 642 -20.18 -46.33 -4.21
C ALA A 642 -20.10 -47.44 -5.27
N GLU A 643 -18.92 -48.02 -5.37
CA GLU A 643 -18.49 -49.03 -6.34
C GLU A 643 -19.60 -50.03 -6.68
N PHE A 644 -19.96 -50.13 -7.96
CA PHE A 644 -20.41 -51.42 -8.51
C PHE A 644 -19.12 -52.20 -8.82
N THR A 645 -18.84 -53.19 -7.98
CA THR A 645 -17.72 -54.13 -8.16
C THR A 645 -18.01 -55.07 -9.33
N GLU A 646 -16.95 -55.52 -10.03
CA GLU A 646 -17.01 -56.43 -11.20
C GLU A 646 -17.71 -57.80 -10.92
N ASP A 647 -18.10 -58.08 -9.68
CA ASP A 647 -18.84 -59.30 -9.28
C ASP A 647 -20.36 -59.27 -9.58
N ASP A 648 -20.95 -58.13 -10.00
CA ASP A 648 -22.35 -58.07 -10.45
C ASP A 648 -22.53 -58.28 -11.96
N LEU A 649 -21.44 -58.59 -12.69
CA LEU A 649 -21.50 -59.04 -14.08
C LEU A 649 -21.80 -60.55 -14.11
N VAL A 650 -23.08 -60.92 -14.12
CA VAL A 650 -23.48 -62.26 -14.55
C VAL A 650 -23.11 -62.42 -16.02
N THR A 651 -22.05 -63.17 -16.26
CA THR A 651 -21.66 -63.70 -17.57
C THR A 651 -22.74 -64.66 -18.07
N PHE A 652 -23.36 -64.33 -19.19
CA PHE A 652 -24.04 -65.32 -20.02
C PHE A 652 -23.06 -65.78 -21.11
N THR A 653 -22.72 -67.07 -21.10
CA THR A 653 -21.85 -67.75 -22.05
C THR A 653 -22.57 -68.00 -23.38
N GLU A 654 -21.82 -68.11 -24.49
CA GLU A 654 -22.30 -68.31 -25.88
C GLU A 654 -23.16 -69.58 -26.12
N GLU A 655 -23.50 -70.34 -25.09
CA GLU A 655 -24.41 -71.51 -25.15
C GLU A 655 -25.88 -71.16 -24.82
N GLU A 656 -26.18 -69.94 -24.37
CA GLU A 656 -27.57 -69.42 -24.25
C GLU A 656 -27.96 -68.48 -25.42
N LEU A 657 -27.09 -68.36 -26.42
CA LEU A 657 -27.32 -67.60 -27.66
C LEU A 657 -27.87 -68.44 -28.82
N ASP A 658 -28.23 -69.70 -28.60
CA ASP A 658 -28.83 -70.58 -29.63
C ASP A 658 -30.36 -70.72 -29.51
N GLY A 659 -31.00 -69.86 -28.71
CA GLY A 659 -32.43 -69.93 -28.39
C GLY A 659 -33.35 -68.90 -29.03
N ILE A 660 -32.85 -67.86 -29.72
CA ILE A 660 -33.71 -66.81 -30.31
C ILE A 660 -33.09 -66.28 -31.61
N LEU A 661 -33.11 -67.09 -32.67
CA LEU A 661 -33.03 -66.61 -34.04
C LEU A 661 -34.45 -66.56 -34.63
N ALA A 662 -34.74 -65.46 -35.29
CA ALA A 662 -36.02 -65.08 -35.86
C ALA A 662 -36.70 -66.16 -36.72
N THR A 663 -37.99 -66.37 -36.46
CA THR A 663 -39.00 -66.85 -37.41
C THR A 663 -40.28 -66.04 -37.12
N THR A 664 -41.06 -65.50 -38.05
CA THR A 664 -41.08 -65.48 -39.51
C THR A 664 -42.09 -64.39 -39.89
N THR A 665 -41.96 -63.90 -41.11
CA THR A 665 -42.80 -62.89 -41.78
C THR A 665 -44.21 -63.39 -42.14
N GLU A 666 -44.97 -63.94 -41.19
CA GLU A 666 -46.35 -64.43 -41.45
C GLU A 666 -47.39 -64.10 -40.35
N GLU A 667 -47.11 -63.13 -39.48
CA GLU A 667 -48.12 -62.56 -38.56
C GLU A 667 -48.31 -61.04 -38.72
N VAL A 668 -47.90 -60.50 -39.88
CA VAL A 668 -48.03 -59.07 -40.23
C VAL A 668 -49.37 -58.75 -40.91
N GLU A 669 -50.30 -59.72 -41.01
CA GLU A 669 -51.54 -59.55 -41.78
C GLU A 669 -52.84 -59.90 -41.02
N ARG A 670 -53.03 -59.32 -39.83
CA ARG A 670 -54.39 -59.26 -39.23
C ARG A 670 -54.66 -57.95 -38.51
N LEU A 671 -55.73 -57.31 -39.00
CA LEU A 671 -56.55 -56.28 -38.37
C LEU A 671 -56.12 -54.84 -38.60
N GLN A 672 -56.33 -54.42 -39.85
CA GLN A 672 -56.78 -53.09 -40.22
C GLN A 672 -58.28 -53.20 -40.53
N GLU A 673 -59.15 -52.62 -39.68
CA GLU A 673 -60.61 -52.37 -39.85
C GLU A 673 -61.14 -52.03 -38.45
N GLU A 674 -62.09 -51.14 -38.16
CA GLU A 674 -62.87 -50.11 -38.86
C GLU A 674 -63.65 -49.40 -37.72
N SER A 675 -63.99 -48.11 -37.90
CA SER A 675 -65.20 -47.42 -37.38
C SER A 675 -65.61 -47.43 -35.88
N TYR A 676 -66.00 -46.26 -35.35
CA TYR A 676 -67.30 -45.93 -34.69
C TYR A 676 -67.23 -44.47 -34.16
N ASP A 677 -67.82 -43.50 -34.87
CA ASP A 677 -69.15 -42.87 -34.65
C ASP A 677 -69.40 -42.30 -33.24
N THR A 678 -69.56 -40.98 -33.17
CA THR A 678 -70.24 -40.28 -32.07
C THR A 678 -71.10 -39.13 -32.62
N SER A 679 -72.14 -39.48 -33.36
CA SER A 679 -73.31 -38.62 -33.52
C SER A 679 -74.16 -38.70 -32.24
N GLY A 680 -74.26 -37.60 -31.48
CA GLY A 680 -74.98 -37.63 -30.20
C GLY A 680 -75.02 -36.36 -29.37
N LEU A 681 -75.72 -35.33 -29.89
CA LEU A 681 -76.48 -34.33 -29.12
C LEU A 681 -75.70 -33.21 -28.37
N PRO A 682 -76.36 -32.15 -27.84
CA PRO A 682 -76.61 -30.88 -28.54
C PRO A 682 -76.12 -29.64 -27.75
N GLU A 683 -76.20 -28.46 -28.36
CA GLU A 683 -76.02 -27.14 -27.71
C GLU A 683 -77.07 -26.85 -26.64
N ILE A 684 -76.70 -26.36 -25.44
CA ILE A 684 -77.48 -25.38 -24.67
C ILE A 684 -76.57 -24.42 -23.87
N ASP A 685 -76.74 -23.15 -24.24
CA ASP A 685 -76.76 -21.85 -23.55
C ASP A 685 -76.25 -21.64 -22.11
N SER A 686 -75.60 -20.49 -21.99
CA SER A 686 -75.19 -19.73 -20.82
C SER A 686 -76.36 -19.23 -19.97
N ASP A 687 -76.43 -19.66 -18.71
CA ASP A 687 -76.46 -18.80 -17.53
C ASP A 687 -76.80 -19.63 -16.29
N LEU A 688 -76.28 -19.18 -15.14
CA LEU A 688 -76.36 -19.78 -13.80
C LEU A 688 -75.35 -20.90 -13.53
N ILE A 689 -74.36 -20.59 -12.68
CA ILE A 689 -74.24 -21.18 -11.34
C ILE A 689 -73.20 -20.37 -10.57
N GLU A 690 -73.69 -19.60 -9.60
CA GLU A 690 -72.91 -19.11 -8.46
C GLU A 690 -72.51 -20.28 -7.56
N GLY A 691 -71.26 -20.28 -7.11
CA GLY A 691 -70.86 -20.83 -5.81
C GLY A 691 -70.92 -22.34 -5.59
N ARG A 692 -69.85 -23.06 -5.96
CA ARG A 692 -69.11 -24.01 -5.09
C ARG A 692 -67.88 -24.55 -5.82
N ILE A 693 -66.73 -24.49 -5.15
CA ILE A 693 -65.42 -24.93 -5.62
C ILE A 693 -65.33 -26.46 -5.60
N LEU A 694 -64.97 -27.06 -6.74
CA LEU A 694 -63.96 -28.14 -6.79
C LEU A 694 -62.98 -27.87 -7.95
N PRO A 695 -61.68 -28.19 -7.79
CA PRO A 695 -60.60 -27.48 -8.43
C PRO A 695 -59.78 -28.42 -9.32
N PHE A 696 -60.04 -28.47 -10.63
CA PHE A 696 -59.08 -29.04 -11.59
C PHE A 696 -59.36 -28.49 -13.00
N VAL A 697 -58.79 -27.33 -13.32
CA VAL A 697 -58.57 -26.97 -14.73
C VAL A 697 -57.24 -27.58 -15.12
N ILE A 698 -57.30 -28.73 -15.78
CA ILE A 698 -56.18 -29.26 -16.58
C ILE A 698 -55.82 -28.16 -17.59
N PRO A 699 -54.63 -27.54 -17.55
CA PRO A 699 -54.22 -26.65 -18.64
C PRO A 699 -54.06 -27.50 -19.89
N ALA A 700 -54.75 -27.11 -20.97
CA ALA A 700 -54.79 -27.83 -22.24
C ALA A 700 -53.38 -28.28 -22.70
N VAL A 701 -53.30 -29.51 -23.22
CA VAL A 701 -52.08 -30.14 -23.76
C VAL A 701 -51.46 -29.30 -24.90
N ALA A 702 -52.27 -28.44 -25.56
CA ALA A 702 -51.85 -27.50 -26.58
C ALA A 702 -52.17 -26.04 -26.18
N ALA A 703 -51.29 -25.11 -26.52
CA ALA A 703 -51.49 -23.68 -26.27
C ALA A 703 -52.72 -23.13 -27.02
N VAL A 704 -53.60 -22.42 -26.31
CA VAL A 704 -54.75 -21.72 -26.91
C VAL A 704 -54.28 -20.37 -27.45
N VAL A 705 -54.17 -20.29 -28.78
CA VAL A 705 -53.70 -19.10 -29.49
C VAL A 705 -54.88 -18.33 -30.07
N ILE A 706 -54.91 -17.02 -29.85
CA ILE A 706 -55.92 -16.12 -30.39
C ILE A 706 -55.23 -14.99 -31.12
N ARG A 707 -55.82 -14.56 -32.24
CA ARG A 707 -55.37 -13.38 -32.97
C ARG A 707 -56.13 -12.15 -32.46
N ILE A 708 -55.41 -11.16 -31.97
CA ILE A 708 -55.96 -9.86 -31.54
C ILE A 708 -55.32 -8.79 -32.44
N GLY A 709 -56.10 -8.28 -33.40
CA GLY A 709 -55.59 -7.39 -34.46
C GLY A 709 -54.50 -8.07 -35.31
N SER A 710 -53.32 -7.45 -35.36
CA SER A 710 -52.14 -7.98 -36.09
C SER A 710 -51.25 -8.91 -35.25
N ARG A 711 -51.60 -9.16 -33.98
CA ARG A 711 -50.77 -9.92 -33.02
C ARG A 711 -51.40 -11.27 -32.70
N TYR A 712 -50.56 -12.29 -32.56
CA TYR A 712 -50.96 -13.59 -32.02
C TYR A 712 -50.61 -13.61 -30.53
N VAL A 713 -51.54 -14.06 -29.69
CA VAL A 713 -51.37 -14.16 -28.24
C VAL A 713 -51.75 -15.55 -27.74
N VAL A 714 -51.07 -16.03 -26.71
CA VAL A 714 -51.46 -17.22 -25.94
C VAL A 714 -52.20 -16.77 -24.69
N LYS A 715 -53.40 -17.32 -24.46
CA LYS A 715 -54.10 -17.15 -23.18
C LYS A 715 -53.55 -18.14 -22.15
N GLN A 716 -52.96 -17.63 -21.09
CA GLN A 716 -52.50 -18.40 -19.94
C GLN A 716 -53.38 -18.08 -18.73
N THR A 717 -53.86 -19.11 -18.02
CA THR A 717 -54.60 -18.93 -16.75
C THR A 717 -53.69 -19.34 -15.61
N LEU A 718 -53.45 -18.43 -14.66
CA LEU A 718 -52.59 -18.64 -13.51
C LEU A 718 -53.36 -19.32 -12.36
N LYS A 719 -52.63 -19.83 -11.35
CA LYS A 719 -53.21 -20.56 -10.20
C LYS A 719 -54.24 -19.74 -9.41
N ASN A 720 -54.13 -18.41 -9.43
CA ASN A 720 -55.04 -17.46 -8.77
C ASN A 720 -56.25 -17.05 -9.64
N GLY A 721 -56.47 -17.71 -10.79
CA GLY A 721 -57.57 -17.40 -11.72
C GLY A 721 -57.29 -16.22 -12.65
N VAL A 722 -56.16 -15.52 -12.49
CA VAL A 722 -55.77 -14.40 -13.37
C VAL A 722 -55.46 -14.92 -14.78
N LYS A 723 -56.08 -14.29 -15.78
CA LYS A 723 -55.85 -14.58 -17.20
C LYS A 723 -54.79 -13.63 -17.75
N LYS A 724 -53.64 -14.15 -18.15
CA LYS A 724 -52.53 -13.44 -18.78
C LYS A 724 -52.51 -13.69 -20.29
N ASN A 725 -52.35 -12.64 -21.08
CA ASN A 725 -52.14 -12.76 -22.53
C ASN A 725 -50.65 -12.65 -22.83
N ILE A 726 -50.04 -13.72 -23.34
CA ILE A 726 -48.63 -13.74 -23.75
C ILE A 726 -48.56 -13.42 -25.24
N THR A 727 -47.96 -12.30 -25.62
CA THR A 727 -47.74 -12.00 -27.04
C THR A 727 -46.71 -12.95 -27.64
N ILE A 728 -47.05 -13.58 -28.78
CA ILE A 728 -46.15 -14.46 -29.50
C ILE A 728 -45.14 -13.63 -30.30
N LYS A 729 -43.88 -13.67 -29.90
CA LYS A 729 -42.77 -13.04 -30.60
C LYS A 729 -42.67 -13.62 -32.01
N ASN A 730 -42.59 -12.74 -33.00
CA ASN A 730 -42.65 -13.10 -34.41
C ASN A 730 -43.93 -13.84 -34.86
N GLY A 731 -45.02 -13.81 -34.07
CA GLY A 731 -46.29 -14.45 -34.45
C GLY A 731 -46.89 -13.96 -35.77
N LYS A 732 -46.53 -12.74 -36.21
CA LYS A 732 -46.88 -12.21 -37.56
C LYS A 732 -46.34 -13.06 -38.72
N LEU A 733 -45.38 -13.94 -38.46
CA LEU A 733 -44.83 -14.89 -39.42
C LEU A 733 -45.62 -16.19 -39.51
N ALA A 734 -46.77 -16.33 -38.85
CA ALA A 734 -47.62 -17.52 -38.96
C ALA A 734 -47.83 -17.96 -40.43
N GLY A 735 -47.50 -19.22 -40.73
CA GLY A 735 -47.53 -19.81 -42.07
C GLY A 735 -46.41 -19.34 -43.03
N LYS A 736 -45.45 -18.53 -42.57
CA LYS A 736 -44.33 -17.98 -43.35
C LYS A 736 -42.99 -18.48 -42.83
N SER A 737 -41.92 -18.25 -43.59
CA SER A 737 -40.54 -18.50 -43.14
C SER A 737 -39.93 -17.26 -42.48
N HIS A 738 -39.06 -17.48 -41.50
CA HIS A 738 -38.26 -16.43 -40.88
C HIS A 738 -37.27 -15.85 -41.90
N PRO A 739 -37.21 -14.51 -42.09
CA PRO A 739 -36.46 -13.90 -43.18
C PRO A 739 -34.94 -14.07 -43.08
N LYS A 740 -34.40 -14.34 -41.88
CA LYS A 740 -32.96 -14.52 -41.66
C LYS A 740 -32.53 -15.99 -41.56
N THR A 741 -33.35 -16.82 -40.91
CA THR A 741 -32.97 -18.21 -40.58
C THR A 741 -33.65 -19.24 -41.46
N GLY A 742 -34.63 -18.84 -42.27
CA GLY A 742 -35.41 -19.74 -43.13
C GLY A 742 -36.39 -20.66 -42.38
N VAL A 743 -36.37 -20.67 -41.04
CA VAL A 743 -37.24 -21.52 -40.21
C VAL A 743 -38.70 -21.21 -40.49
N LYS A 744 -39.48 -22.23 -40.86
CA LYS A 744 -40.93 -22.10 -41.10
C LYS A 744 -41.67 -21.90 -39.78
N PHE A 745 -42.72 -21.09 -39.79
CA PHE A 745 -43.62 -20.91 -38.66
C PHE A 745 -44.95 -21.63 -38.95
N ASP A 746 -45.50 -22.28 -37.94
CA ASP A 746 -46.82 -22.93 -38.02
C ASP A 746 -47.95 -21.90 -38.17
N ALA A 747 -49.19 -22.37 -38.36
CA ALA A 747 -50.37 -21.51 -38.50
C ALA A 747 -50.68 -20.68 -37.23
N LYS A 748 -50.07 -21.02 -36.09
CA LYS A 748 -50.22 -20.36 -34.79
C LYS A 748 -49.09 -19.37 -34.49
N GLY A 749 -48.09 -19.27 -35.38
CA GLY A 749 -46.98 -18.35 -35.23
C GLY A 749 -45.81 -18.88 -34.38
N PHE A 750 -45.66 -20.20 -34.24
CA PHE A 750 -44.49 -20.82 -33.60
C PHE A 750 -43.52 -21.42 -34.62
N PRO A 751 -42.20 -21.33 -34.39
CA PRO A 751 -41.21 -21.91 -35.29
C PRO A 751 -41.25 -23.45 -35.30
N ILE A 752 -41.06 -24.02 -36.47
CA ILE A 752 -40.91 -25.46 -36.71
C ILE A 752 -39.42 -25.74 -36.93
N PHE A 753 -38.71 -26.03 -35.84
CA PHE A 753 -37.28 -26.33 -35.89
C PHE A 753 -36.98 -27.74 -36.43
N SER A 754 -35.85 -27.89 -37.11
CA SER A 754 -35.28 -29.20 -37.42
C SER A 754 -34.68 -29.80 -36.14
N LYS A 755 -35.39 -30.74 -35.54
CA LYS A 755 -35.03 -31.35 -34.25
C LYS A 755 -34.23 -32.63 -34.44
N LYS A 756 -33.24 -32.84 -33.58
CA LYS A 756 -32.39 -34.06 -33.52
C LYS A 756 -32.89 -35.08 -32.53
N ALA A 757 -33.59 -34.64 -31.48
CA ALA A 757 -34.25 -35.47 -30.50
C ALA A 757 -35.47 -34.75 -29.93
N GLN A 758 -36.41 -35.51 -29.35
CA GLN A 758 -37.59 -34.98 -28.68
C GLN A 758 -37.93 -35.84 -27.46
N MET A 759 -38.42 -35.19 -26.41
CA MET A 759 -38.97 -35.85 -25.24
C MET A 759 -40.17 -35.09 -24.66
N THR A 760 -40.84 -35.72 -23.69
CA THR A 760 -41.85 -35.09 -22.85
C THR A 760 -41.37 -35.08 -21.41
N LEU A 761 -41.28 -33.91 -20.80
CA LEU A 761 -40.86 -33.75 -19.41
C LEU A 761 -41.87 -34.40 -18.44
N PRO A 762 -41.38 -35.07 -17.38
CA PRO A 762 -42.22 -35.45 -16.26
C PRO A 762 -42.99 -34.27 -15.69
N ASN A 763 -44.23 -34.49 -15.25
CA ASN A 763 -45.10 -33.45 -14.70
C ASN A 763 -44.45 -32.66 -13.55
N SER A 764 -43.65 -33.33 -12.71
CA SER A 764 -42.89 -32.73 -11.60
C SER A 764 -41.87 -31.69 -12.07
N LEU A 765 -41.35 -31.82 -13.29
CA LEU A 765 -40.32 -30.96 -13.84
C LEU A 765 -40.86 -29.81 -14.71
N LEU A 766 -42.15 -29.80 -15.05
CA LEU A 766 -42.75 -28.80 -15.96
C LEU A 766 -42.52 -27.35 -15.53
N LYS A 767 -42.48 -27.08 -14.22
CA LYS A 767 -42.26 -25.76 -13.63
C LYS A 767 -40.88 -25.58 -12.99
N SER A 768 -40.00 -26.57 -13.14
CA SER A 768 -38.64 -26.52 -12.58
C SER A 768 -37.72 -25.60 -13.42
N SER A 769 -36.52 -25.33 -12.90
CA SER A 769 -35.49 -24.56 -13.60
C SER A 769 -35.08 -25.25 -14.92
N ASN A 770 -34.49 -24.47 -15.85
CA ASN A 770 -33.97 -25.04 -17.10
C ASN A 770 -32.91 -26.10 -16.83
N THR A 771 -32.07 -25.89 -15.82
CA THR A 771 -31.02 -26.84 -15.41
C THR A 771 -31.60 -28.21 -15.08
N LYS A 772 -32.64 -28.28 -14.24
CA LYS A 772 -33.30 -29.55 -13.89
C LYS A 772 -33.97 -30.20 -15.10
N GLN A 773 -34.62 -29.39 -15.95
CA GLN A 773 -35.27 -29.88 -17.16
C GLN A 773 -34.26 -30.40 -18.20
N PHE A 774 -33.13 -29.72 -18.37
CA PHE A 774 -32.08 -30.07 -19.33
C PHE A 774 -31.29 -31.28 -18.85
N LYS A 775 -31.03 -31.39 -17.54
CA LYS A 775 -30.42 -32.58 -16.94
C LYS A 775 -31.25 -33.83 -17.23
N GLU A 776 -32.57 -33.77 -17.00
CA GLU A 776 -33.49 -34.86 -17.35
C GLU A 776 -33.47 -35.16 -18.86
N ALA A 777 -33.47 -34.11 -19.69
CA ALA A 777 -33.47 -34.27 -21.14
C ALA A 777 -32.17 -34.87 -21.69
N ASN A 778 -31.03 -34.53 -21.09
CA ASN A 778 -29.74 -35.12 -21.43
C ASN A 778 -29.66 -36.58 -20.99
N ALA A 779 -30.17 -36.92 -19.80
CA ALA A 779 -30.27 -38.31 -19.34
C ALA A 779 -31.16 -39.15 -20.27
N TYR A 780 -32.31 -38.60 -20.68
CA TYR A 780 -33.18 -39.22 -21.69
C TYR A 780 -32.44 -39.44 -23.02
N LEU A 781 -31.74 -38.41 -23.53
CA LEU A 781 -31.02 -38.48 -24.79
C LEU A 781 -29.91 -39.53 -24.77
N LYS A 782 -29.10 -39.56 -23.70
CA LYS A 782 -28.06 -40.58 -23.49
C LYS A 782 -28.65 -41.98 -23.51
N LYS A 783 -29.74 -42.21 -22.76
CA LYS A 783 -30.43 -43.49 -22.69
C LYS A 783 -30.92 -43.94 -24.08
N LYS A 784 -31.55 -43.05 -24.83
CA LYS A 784 -32.11 -43.35 -26.17
C LYS A 784 -31.05 -43.57 -27.24
N ILE A 785 -29.90 -42.91 -27.14
CA ILE A 785 -28.76 -43.20 -28.02
C ILE A 785 -28.14 -44.55 -27.68
N ASN A 786 -28.04 -44.90 -26.41
CA ASN A 786 -27.45 -46.17 -25.97
C ASN A 786 -28.36 -47.36 -26.28
N SER A 787 -29.69 -47.19 -26.25
CA SER A 787 -30.65 -48.21 -26.68
C SER A 787 -30.81 -48.31 -28.21
N GLY A 788 -30.16 -47.44 -28.99
CA GLY A 788 -30.28 -47.39 -30.45
C GLY A 788 -31.57 -46.73 -30.97
N GLU A 789 -32.47 -46.29 -30.09
CA GLU A 789 -33.72 -45.62 -30.46
C GLU A 789 -33.50 -44.23 -31.10
N ILE A 790 -32.42 -43.54 -30.74
CA ILE A 790 -31.93 -42.35 -31.46
C ILE A 790 -30.60 -42.71 -32.12
N SER A 791 -30.55 -42.62 -33.45
CA SER A 791 -29.34 -42.94 -34.21
C SER A 791 -28.17 -42.05 -33.82
N LYS A 792 -27.01 -42.67 -33.52
CA LYS A 792 -25.74 -41.99 -33.28
C LYS A 792 -25.31 -41.12 -34.47
N SER A 793 -25.69 -41.49 -35.70
CA SER A 793 -25.37 -40.72 -36.92
C SER A 793 -26.01 -39.33 -36.98
N ASN A 794 -26.97 -39.04 -36.11
CA ASN A 794 -27.58 -37.70 -36.00
C ASN A 794 -26.62 -36.67 -35.40
N PHE A 795 -25.53 -37.12 -34.78
CA PHE A 795 -24.59 -36.34 -33.96
C PHE A 795 -23.15 -36.54 -34.45
N THR A 796 -22.31 -35.52 -34.26
CA THR A 796 -20.87 -35.63 -34.49
C THR A 796 -20.21 -36.43 -33.36
N ALA A 797 -18.97 -36.89 -33.56
CA ALA A 797 -18.21 -37.61 -32.53
C ALA A 797 -18.10 -36.82 -31.21
N ASN A 798 -17.89 -35.51 -31.30
CA ASN A 798 -17.83 -34.61 -30.14
C ASN A 798 -19.19 -34.47 -29.44
N GLN A 799 -20.28 -34.36 -30.19
CA GLN A 799 -21.63 -34.32 -29.62
C GLN A 799 -21.99 -35.66 -28.96
N LEU A 800 -21.56 -36.79 -29.52
CA LEU A 800 -21.72 -38.09 -28.89
C LEU A 800 -20.97 -38.18 -27.56
N LYS A 801 -19.74 -37.62 -27.48
CA LYS A 801 -18.99 -37.53 -26.22
C LYS A 801 -19.74 -36.71 -25.16
N ASP A 802 -20.24 -35.53 -25.53
CA ASP A 802 -21.04 -34.68 -24.63
C ASP A 802 -22.27 -35.43 -24.11
N ILE A 803 -22.98 -36.16 -24.99
CA ILE A 803 -24.16 -36.95 -24.63
C ILE A 803 -23.81 -38.10 -23.70
N GLN A 804 -22.71 -38.83 -23.95
CA GLN A 804 -22.27 -39.90 -23.05
C GLN A 804 -21.90 -39.36 -21.66
N ASN A 805 -21.44 -38.12 -21.57
CA ASN A 805 -21.15 -37.46 -20.30
C ASN A 805 -22.39 -36.81 -19.65
N GLY A 806 -23.57 -36.93 -20.26
CA GLY A 806 -24.82 -36.38 -19.72
C GLY A 806 -24.99 -34.88 -19.95
N PHE A 807 -24.20 -34.28 -20.84
CA PHE A 807 -24.29 -32.87 -21.22
C PHE A 807 -25.20 -32.67 -22.42
N THR A 808 -25.66 -31.42 -22.58
CA THR A 808 -26.34 -31.01 -23.80
C THR A 808 -25.29 -30.98 -24.90
N PRO A 809 -25.44 -31.70 -26.02
CA PRO A 809 -24.43 -31.73 -27.07
C PRO A 809 -24.11 -30.33 -27.58
N ARG A 810 -22.81 -30.04 -27.79
CA ARG A 810 -22.35 -28.73 -28.25
C ARG A 810 -23.06 -28.26 -29.52
N SER A 811 -23.24 -26.94 -29.61
CA SER A 811 -24.01 -26.26 -30.66
C SER A 811 -25.49 -26.65 -30.73
N MET A 812 -26.01 -27.38 -29.73
CA MET A 812 -27.43 -27.71 -29.59
C MET A 812 -28.00 -27.13 -28.30
N THR A 813 -29.32 -26.95 -28.27
CA THR A 813 -30.05 -26.50 -27.09
C THR A 813 -31.40 -27.23 -27.00
N TRP A 814 -31.90 -27.39 -25.79
CA TRP A 814 -33.23 -27.91 -25.56
C TRP A 814 -34.26 -26.78 -25.67
N HIS A 815 -34.95 -26.76 -26.81
CA HIS A 815 -36.07 -25.88 -27.09
C HIS A 815 -37.33 -26.34 -26.36
N HIS A 816 -37.87 -25.50 -25.47
CA HIS A 816 -39.23 -25.66 -24.93
C HIS A 816 -40.26 -25.39 -26.02
N HIS A 817 -41.02 -26.41 -26.43
CA HIS A 817 -42.02 -26.33 -27.49
C HIS A 817 -43.33 -25.65 -27.01
N GLN A 818 -44.23 -25.21 -27.88
CA GLN A 818 -45.51 -24.64 -27.46
C GLN A 818 -46.42 -25.65 -26.74
N ASP A 819 -46.42 -26.91 -27.20
CA ASP A 819 -47.09 -28.03 -26.52
C ASP A 819 -46.47 -28.31 -25.15
N ARG A 820 -47.30 -28.44 -24.12
CA ARG A 820 -46.83 -28.48 -22.73
C ARG A 820 -45.90 -29.65 -22.45
N GLY A 821 -44.74 -29.34 -21.87
CA GLY A 821 -43.74 -30.34 -21.45
C GLY A 821 -42.89 -30.91 -22.57
N LYS A 822 -43.18 -30.61 -23.83
CA LYS A 822 -42.45 -31.14 -24.97
C LYS A 822 -41.14 -30.37 -25.17
N MET A 823 -40.03 -31.09 -25.15
CA MET A 823 -38.69 -30.56 -25.34
C MET A 823 -38.10 -31.08 -26.64
N GLN A 824 -37.47 -30.21 -27.42
CA GLN A 824 -36.85 -30.56 -28.69
C GLN A 824 -35.38 -30.14 -28.69
N LEU A 825 -34.48 -31.06 -29.02
CA LEU A 825 -33.08 -30.72 -29.20
C LEU A 825 -32.87 -30.15 -30.60
N VAL A 826 -32.43 -28.89 -30.68
CA VAL A 826 -32.32 -28.12 -31.93
C VAL A 826 -30.98 -27.36 -31.97
N ASP A 827 -30.59 -26.89 -33.14
CA ASP A 827 -29.39 -26.06 -33.32
C ASP A 827 -29.50 -24.72 -32.57
N THR A 828 -28.50 -24.40 -31.75
CA THR A 828 -28.51 -23.20 -30.89
C THR A 828 -28.48 -21.90 -31.67
N ALA A 829 -27.68 -21.82 -32.75
CA ALA A 829 -27.53 -20.60 -33.54
C ALA A 829 -28.83 -20.28 -34.28
N ILE A 830 -29.45 -21.29 -34.90
CA ILE A 830 -30.74 -21.15 -35.58
C ILE A 830 -31.86 -20.84 -34.57
N HIS A 831 -31.87 -21.50 -33.41
CA HIS A 831 -32.84 -21.23 -32.35
C HIS A 831 -32.76 -19.79 -31.84
N LYS A 832 -31.56 -19.30 -31.52
CA LYS A 832 -31.32 -17.92 -31.04
C LYS A 832 -31.69 -16.89 -32.11
N ALA A 833 -31.26 -17.09 -33.36
CA ALA A 833 -31.46 -16.14 -34.45
C ALA A 833 -32.91 -16.07 -34.97
N THR A 834 -33.72 -17.12 -34.74
CA THR A 834 -35.14 -17.15 -35.17
C THR A 834 -36.04 -16.28 -34.30
N GLY A 835 -35.68 -16.08 -33.03
CA GLY A 835 -36.37 -15.18 -32.10
C GLY A 835 -37.87 -15.46 -31.95
N HIS A 836 -38.24 -16.26 -30.96
CA HIS A 836 -39.62 -16.73 -30.75
C HIS A 836 -40.00 -16.74 -29.27
N THR A 837 -41.28 -16.95 -28.99
CA THR A 837 -41.77 -17.22 -27.63
C THR A 837 -41.60 -18.72 -27.35
N GLY A 838 -40.71 -19.06 -26.42
CA GLY A 838 -40.51 -20.46 -25.98
C GLY A 838 -41.63 -20.99 -25.09
N GLY A 839 -41.79 -22.30 -25.07
CA GLY A 839 -42.79 -23.04 -24.29
C GLY A 839 -42.79 -22.72 -22.80
N LYS A 840 -41.63 -22.49 -22.19
CA LYS A 840 -41.53 -22.17 -20.76
C LYS A 840 -42.32 -20.92 -20.37
N ALA A 841 -42.34 -19.89 -21.23
CA ALA A 841 -43.16 -18.69 -21.00
C ALA A 841 -44.66 -19.03 -21.00
N ILE A 842 -45.07 -20.03 -21.79
CA ILE A 842 -46.45 -20.48 -21.93
C ILE A 842 -46.86 -21.43 -20.80
N TRP A 843 -45.97 -22.33 -20.38
CA TRP A 843 -46.25 -23.34 -19.36
C TRP A 843 -46.14 -22.77 -17.93
N GLY A 844 -45.40 -21.67 -17.77
CA GLY A 844 -45.16 -20.96 -16.52
C GLY A 844 -43.99 -21.53 -15.72
N THR A 845 -43.35 -20.68 -14.92
CA THR A 845 -42.39 -21.07 -13.88
C THR A 845 -43.10 -21.38 -12.57
N LYS A 846 -42.35 -21.83 -11.56
CA LYS A 846 -42.90 -22.23 -10.26
C LYS A 846 -43.65 -21.08 -9.59
#